data_AF-A0A2D0N1V5-F1
#
_entry.id   AF-A0A2D0N1V5-F1
#
_cell.length_a   1.000
_cell.length_b   1.000
_cell.length_c   1.000
_cell.angle_alpha   90.00
_cell.angle_beta   90.00
_cell.angle_gamma   90.00
#
_symmetry.space_group_name_H-M   'P 1'
#
loop_
_entity.id
_entity.type
_entity.pdbx_description
1 polymer ?
#
loop_
_entity_poly.entity_id
_entity_poly.type
_entity_poly.pdbx_seq_one_letter_code
_entity_poly.pdbx_strand_id
1 'polypeptide(L)'
;MKNPFPYLWYGMIFFACSPSPYPDPLSPEEALAAFELADGFTIELFAAEPHVQDPVSMIFDERGNIYVVEMPDYPDKPEPGQAKGRIRRLVDTDGDGTIDTSTVFADQLSEATSMLPWKGGLLVTSAPHIYYLRDTNGDHRADQEEILFSGFFENNSEAQITNLRFSVDNWIYAANFGQPGEVIYHRRPEADTLPMRGGDFRFRLDRDQFELATGPTQFGQAINDRGHRFMSQNTIHLRQAVIPWRYLHRHAYLPSGNGVQNISDHDLEMFQLTPPPYWRAERTRRRQKSYDEQQLDRTEYAEDHFTGASGATFYGGDAYPAEFYGNIFSGDVSGNLIHRDVLSLPGDSPVYVARRSETEMDREFLASRDPWFRPANFTVGPDGCLYVIDMHRQHIETPVSIPEDLKADMDFYNGSQHGRIYRIVPKNNPRPVIRPNLAEKTSTELVELLTHANQWHRLTAQRLLLERQDTSAGAQLKDLFKENADPRSRLHALYTLEGLGLLQETMVQAALTDPDPGLREHGIILSEKYSKFIPQMAKLVTDADPRVALQAALSLGVFSGPEVTSALADVMEQHGEDPWFRTAVLSSSAGSSPELLEQLISRQYFSDPLDAAQTDFLQDLAKIIRKRDHPGELDRLAAQLQTIPRDSTLDRIIQETLQ
;
A
#
# COMPACT_ATOMS: atom_id res chain seq x y z
N MET A 1 -86.28 -31.30 -13.75
CA MET A 1 -85.08 -32.07 -13.40
C MET A 1 -84.22 -32.28 -14.65
N LYS A 2 -83.26 -31.38 -14.88
CA LYS A 2 -82.10 -31.59 -15.76
C LYS A 2 -80.95 -30.73 -15.19
N ASN A 3 -79.94 -31.39 -14.63
CA ASN A 3 -78.70 -30.80 -14.16
C ASN A 3 -77.79 -30.50 -15.36
N PRO A 4 -77.09 -29.35 -15.42
CA PRO A 4 -75.90 -29.20 -16.23
C PRO A 4 -74.65 -29.42 -15.36
N PHE A 5 -73.78 -30.33 -15.80
CA PHE A 5 -72.41 -30.46 -15.30
C PHE A 5 -71.57 -29.25 -15.78
N PRO A 6 -70.78 -28.58 -14.91
CA PRO A 6 -69.72 -27.69 -15.37
C PRO A 6 -68.42 -28.48 -15.53
N TYR A 7 -67.77 -28.34 -16.69
CA TYR A 7 -66.39 -28.78 -16.89
C TYR A 7 -65.45 -27.83 -16.13
N LEU A 8 -64.84 -28.29 -15.04
CA LEU A 8 -63.69 -27.61 -14.42
C LEU A 8 -62.47 -27.85 -15.31
N TRP A 9 -61.98 -26.79 -15.96
CA TRP A 9 -60.64 -26.74 -16.51
C TRP A 9 -59.64 -26.55 -15.36
N TYR A 10 -58.89 -27.60 -15.02
CA TYR A 10 -57.68 -27.47 -14.22
C TYR A 10 -56.58 -26.90 -15.13
N GLY A 11 -56.39 -25.59 -15.08
CA GLY A 11 -55.17 -24.96 -15.58
C GLY A 11 -54.02 -25.27 -14.63
N MET A 12 -53.18 -26.24 -14.97
CA MET A 12 -51.85 -26.37 -14.35
C MET A 12 -51.01 -25.18 -14.82
N ILE A 13 -50.86 -24.17 -13.96
CA ILE A 13 -49.83 -23.15 -14.11
C ILE A 13 -48.51 -23.82 -13.72
N PHE A 14 -47.76 -24.28 -14.72
CA PHE A 14 -46.34 -24.57 -14.55
C PHE A 14 -45.64 -23.23 -14.33
N PHE A 15 -45.34 -22.89 -13.08
CA PHE A 15 -44.26 -21.94 -12.79
C PHE A 15 -42.96 -22.64 -13.21
N ALA A 16 -42.50 -22.36 -14.42
CA ALA A 16 -41.12 -22.65 -14.78
C ALA A 16 -40.25 -21.67 -13.98
N CYS A 17 -39.67 -22.14 -12.87
CA CYS A 17 -38.50 -21.49 -12.30
C CYS A 17 -37.42 -21.54 -13.38
N SER A 18 -37.16 -20.42 -14.05
CA SER A 18 -35.90 -20.26 -14.77
C SER A 18 -34.77 -20.51 -13.77
N PRO A 19 -33.81 -21.42 -14.05
CA PRO A 19 -32.68 -21.61 -13.15
C PRO A 19 -31.95 -20.28 -12.98
N SER A 20 -31.56 -19.95 -11.75
CA SER A 20 -30.70 -18.79 -11.47
C SER A 20 -29.46 -18.85 -12.36
N PRO A 21 -29.04 -17.74 -13.00
CA PRO A 21 -27.80 -17.72 -13.77
C PRO A 21 -26.55 -17.80 -12.88
N TYR A 22 -26.71 -17.75 -11.55
CA TYR A 22 -25.62 -17.78 -10.58
C TYR A 22 -25.61 -19.11 -9.80
N PRO A 23 -24.43 -19.74 -9.63
CA PRO A 23 -24.30 -20.95 -8.82
C PRO A 23 -24.49 -20.65 -7.32
N ASP A 24 -24.90 -21.68 -6.58
CA ASP A 24 -25.00 -21.70 -5.13
C ASP A 24 -23.59 -21.69 -4.47
N PRO A 25 -23.46 -21.24 -3.20
CA PRO A 25 -22.17 -21.25 -2.51
C PRO A 25 -21.69 -22.68 -2.24
N LEU A 26 -20.38 -22.90 -2.34
CA LEU A 26 -19.76 -24.17 -1.94
C LEU A 26 -19.60 -24.24 -0.42
N SER A 27 -19.69 -25.45 0.16
CA SER A 27 -19.26 -25.66 1.55
C SER A 27 -17.75 -25.41 1.72
N PRO A 28 -17.23 -25.21 2.94
CA PRO A 28 -15.79 -25.01 3.15
C PRO A 28 -14.91 -26.14 2.59
N GLU A 29 -15.35 -27.39 2.70
CA GLU A 29 -14.63 -28.56 2.16
C GLU A 29 -14.64 -28.57 0.61
N GLU A 30 -15.77 -28.26 -0.01
CA GLU A 30 -15.88 -28.16 -1.47
C GLU A 30 -15.08 -26.99 -2.03
N ALA A 31 -15.05 -25.84 -1.34
CA ALA A 31 -14.25 -24.69 -1.72
C ALA A 31 -12.74 -24.99 -1.65
N LEU A 32 -12.28 -25.69 -0.60
CA LEU A 32 -10.89 -26.17 -0.52
C LEU A 32 -10.52 -27.05 -1.72
N ALA A 33 -11.43 -27.92 -2.16
CA ALA A 33 -11.23 -28.76 -3.33
C ALA A 33 -11.34 -27.99 -4.67
N ALA A 34 -11.86 -26.77 -4.67
CA ALA A 34 -12.00 -25.92 -5.85
C ALA A 34 -10.72 -25.12 -6.18
N PHE A 35 -9.75 -25.03 -5.27
CA PHE A 35 -8.51 -24.31 -5.48
C PHE A 35 -7.50 -25.07 -6.35
N GLU A 36 -6.86 -24.35 -7.26
CA GLU A 36 -5.60 -24.72 -7.90
C GLU A 36 -4.52 -23.81 -7.33
N LEU A 37 -3.53 -24.39 -6.68
CA LEU A 37 -2.48 -23.69 -5.94
C LEU A 37 -1.11 -24.05 -6.51
N ALA A 38 -0.17 -23.11 -6.44
CA ALA A 38 1.21 -23.31 -6.86
C ALA A 38 1.85 -24.56 -6.24
N ASP A 39 2.74 -25.17 -7.02
CA ASP A 39 3.44 -26.39 -6.61
C ASP A 39 4.22 -26.17 -5.30
N GLY A 40 4.24 -27.19 -4.45
CA GLY A 40 4.93 -27.13 -3.14
C GLY A 40 4.11 -26.57 -1.98
N PHE A 41 2.86 -26.12 -2.20
CA PHE A 41 1.99 -25.60 -1.14
C PHE A 41 0.71 -26.40 -0.94
N THR A 42 0.18 -26.34 0.28
CA THR A 42 -1.19 -26.75 0.63
C THR A 42 -1.93 -25.57 1.23
N ILE A 43 -3.25 -25.58 1.09
CA ILE A 43 -4.15 -24.62 1.70
C ILE A 43 -4.98 -25.32 2.76
N GLU A 44 -5.09 -24.69 3.93
CA GLU A 44 -5.79 -25.19 5.11
C GLU A 44 -6.92 -24.22 5.46
N LEU A 45 -8.05 -24.74 5.95
CA LEU A 45 -9.09 -23.90 6.51
C LEU A 45 -8.66 -23.41 7.89
N PHE A 46 -8.59 -22.10 8.08
CA PHE A 46 -8.23 -21.48 9.35
C PHE A 46 -9.48 -21.06 10.14
N ALA A 47 -10.43 -20.40 9.49
CA ALA A 47 -11.72 -20.05 10.07
C ALA A 47 -12.81 -20.05 8.99
N ALA A 48 -14.04 -20.36 9.37
CA ALA A 48 -15.21 -20.30 8.50
C ALA A 48 -16.43 -19.82 9.27
N GLU A 49 -17.55 -19.72 8.57
CA GLU A 49 -18.85 -19.53 9.20
C GLU A 49 -19.17 -20.61 10.27
N PRO A 50 -19.79 -20.25 11.41
CA PRO A 50 -20.28 -18.92 11.79
C PRO A 50 -19.25 -18.05 12.52
N HIS A 51 -18.00 -18.50 12.66
CA HIS A 51 -16.98 -17.81 13.49
C HIS A 51 -16.49 -16.50 12.86
N VAL A 52 -16.50 -16.43 11.53
CA VAL A 52 -16.18 -15.25 10.75
C VAL A 52 -17.20 -15.04 9.63
N GLN A 53 -17.51 -13.78 9.30
CA GLN A 53 -18.51 -13.34 8.33
C GLN A 53 -18.04 -12.04 7.67
N ASP A 54 -18.18 -11.91 6.35
CA ASP A 54 -17.72 -10.74 5.58
C ASP A 54 -16.36 -10.15 6.00
N PRO A 55 -15.30 -10.98 6.14
CA PRO A 55 -14.03 -10.47 6.62
C PRO A 55 -13.32 -9.65 5.55
N VAL A 56 -12.70 -8.53 5.97
CA VAL A 56 -11.96 -7.64 5.06
C VAL A 56 -10.53 -7.35 5.52
N SER A 57 -10.21 -7.64 6.79
CA SER A 57 -8.87 -7.46 7.34
C SER A 57 -8.65 -8.37 8.55
N MET A 58 -7.43 -8.87 8.72
CA MET A 58 -7.01 -9.70 9.85
C MET A 58 -5.63 -9.27 10.36
N ILE A 59 -5.43 -9.27 11.68
CA ILE A 59 -4.13 -8.99 12.30
C ILE A 59 -3.88 -9.87 13.52
N PHE A 60 -2.60 -10.12 13.80
CA PHE A 60 -2.12 -10.70 15.05
C PHE A 60 -1.59 -9.60 15.97
N ASP A 61 -2.04 -9.56 17.23
CA ASP A 61 -1.43 -8.69 18.25
C ASP A 61 -0.12 -9.28 18.79
N GLU A 62 0.58 -8.52 19.65
CA GLU A 62 1.82 -8.98 20.27
C GLU A 62 1.68 -10.26 21.12
N ARG A 63 0.46 -10.59 21.56
CA ARG A 63 0.16 -11.82 22.32
C ARG A 63 -0.11 -13.02 21.40
N GLY A 64 -0.29 -12.78 20.11
CA GLY A 64 -0.75 -13.77 19.14
C GLY A 64 -2.27 -13.94 19.15
N ASN A 65 -3.03 -13.02 19.77
CA ASN A 65 -4.48 -12.98 19.55
C ASN A 65 -4.76 -12.55 18.12
N ILE A 66 -5.81 -13.11 17.55
CA ILE A 66 -6.24 -12.84 16.18
C ILE A 66 -7.48 -11.97 16.22
N TYR A 67 -7.43 -10.86 15.49
CA TYR A 67 -8.57 -9.98 15.30
C TYR A 67 -8.94 -9.87 13.82
N VAL A 68 -10.24 -9.82 13.53
CA VAL A 68 -10.78 -9.75 12.16
C VAL A 68 -11.82 -8.65 12.07
N VAL A 69 -11.69 -7.77 11.07
CA VAL A 69 -12.73 -6.79 10.72
C VAL A 69 -13.77 -7.52 9.86
N GLU A 70 -15.03 -7.45 10.30
CA GLU A 70 -16.19 -7.90 9.53
C GLU A 70 -16.96 -6.67 9.03
N MET A 71 -17.27 -6.65 7.72
CA MET A 71 -17.94 -5.52 7.05
C MET A 71 -19.29 -5.92 6.43
N PRO A 72 -20.27 -6.38 7.23
CA PRO A 72 -21.60 -6.78 6.75
C PRO A 72 -22.45 -5.63 6.20
N ASP A 73 -22.05 -4.37 6.42
CA ASP A 73 -22.75 -3.21 5.86
C ASP A 73 -22.51 -3.09 4.34
N TYR A 74 -21.40 -3.60 3.82
CA TYR A 74 -21.09 -3.51 2.39
C TYR A 74 -22.17 -4.20 1.53
N PRO A 75 -22.61 -3.58 0.41
CA PRO A 75 -22.05 -2.39 -0.23
C PRO A 75 -22.68 -1.04 0.16
N ASP A 76 -23.67 -1.03 1.04
CA ASP A 76 -24.42 0.17 1.37
C ASP A 76 -23.92 0.81 2.67
N LYS A 77 -23.72 2.13 2.65
CA LYS A 77 -23.41 2.86 3.87
C LYS A 77 -24.58 2.74 4.86
N PRO A 78 -24.34 2.31 6.12
CA PRO A 78 -25.42 2.18 7.08
C PRO A 78 -25.93 3.56 7.51
N GLU A 79 -27.23 3.63 7.81
CA GLU A 79 -27.80 4.82 8.45
C GLU A 79 -27.16 5.07 9.83
N PRO A 80 -27.06 6.33 10.28
CA PRO A 80 -26.47 6.66 11.58
C PRO A 80 -27.08 5.82 12.72
N GLY A 81 -26.22 5.13 13.47
CA GLY A 81 -26.62 4.26 14.59
C GLY A 81 -27.11 2.86 14.17
N GLN A 82 -27.02 2.49 12.90
CA GLN A 82 -27.42 1.16 12.38
C GLN A 82 -26.27 0.33 11.83
N ALA A 83 -25.02 0.76 12.07
CA ALA A 83 -23.83 0.04 11.62
C ALA A 83 -23.79 -1.39 12.21
N LYS A 84 -23.50 -2.37 11.35
CA LYS A 84 -23.37 -3.79 11.71
C LYS A 84 -21.92 -4.26 11.72
N GLY A 85 -21.01 -3.44 11.20
CA GLY A 85 -19.57 -3.70 11.24
C GLY A 85 -19.05 -3.91 12.65
N ARG A 86 -18.08 -4.82 12.75
CA ARG A 86 -17.59 -5.35 14.03
C ARG A 86 -16.20 -5.92 13.89
N ILE A 87 -15.52 -6.04 15.03
CA ILE A 87 -14.24 -6.73 15.15
C ILE A 87 -14.47 -8.00 15.94
N ARG A 88 -14.11 -9.15 15.36
CA ARG A 88 -14.07 -10.44 16.04
C ARG A 88 -12.70 -10.72 16.58
N ARG A 89 -12.63 -11.30 17.77
CA ARG A 89 -11.46 -12.04 18.25
C ARG A 89 -11.67 -13.53 17.96
N LEU A 90 -10.73 -14.15 17.27
CA LEU A 90 -10.77 -15.57 16.93
C LEU A 90 -9.92 -16.39 17.90
N VAL A 91 -10.42 -17.54 18.31
CA VAL A 91 -9.77 -18.45 19.25
C VAL A 91 -9.84 -19.88 18.73
N ASP A 92 -8.67 -20.47 18.60
CA ASP A 92 -8.47 -21.92 18.57
C ASP A 92 -8.26 -22.37 20.03
N THR A 93 -9.16 -23.20 20.57
CA THR A 93 -9.18 -23.61 21.98
C THR A 93 -8.47 -24.93 22.25
N ASP A 94 -8.28 -25.77 21.24
CA ASP A 94 -7.64 -27.08 21.36
C ASP A 94 -6.23 -27.16 20.73
N GLY A 95 -5.84 -26.13 19.98
CA GLY A 95 -4.52 -25.95 19.39
C GLY A 95 -4.32 -26.74 18.10
N ASP A 96 -5.39 -27.15 17.42
CA ASP A 96 -5.32 -27.91 16.17
C ASP A 96 -5.00 -27.03 14.93
N GLY A 97 -5.01 -25.69 15.10
CA GLY A 97 -4.75 -24.73 14.04
C GLY A 97 -6.00 -24.21 13.33
N THR A 98 -7.20 -24.67 13.70
CA THR A 98 -8.48 -24.19 13.20
C THR A 98 -9.24 -23.45 14.30
N ILE A 99 -9.91 -22.36 13.93
CA ILE A 99 -10.71 -21.56 14.86
C ILE A 99 -12.04 -22.28 15.15
N ASP A 100 -12.29 -22.53 16.44
CA ASP A 100 -13.51 -23.15 16.96
C ASP A 100 -14.42 -22.17 17.75
N THR A 101 -13.90 -20.98 18.07
CA THR A 101 -14.57 -19.99 18.91
C THR A 101 -14.29 -18.58 18.42
N SER A 102 -15.31 -17.71 18.46
CA SER A 102 -15.13 -16.27 18.24
C SER A 102 -15.95 -15.42 19.21
N THR A 103 -15.39 -14.27 19.58
CA THR A 103 -16.06 -13.27 20.44
C THR A 103 -16.06 -11.91 19.75
N VAL A 104 -17.09 -11.10 20.00
CA VAL A 104 -17.11 -9.70 19.54
C VAL A 104 -16.19 -8.89 20.45
N PHE A 105 -15.14 -8.30 19.87
CA PHE A 105 -14.25 -7.36 20.55
C PHE A 105 -14.82 -5.95 20.54
N ALA A 106 -15.31 -5.50 19.39
CA ALA A 106 -16.00 -4.21 19.21
C ALA A 106 -17.11 -4.36 18.15
N ASP A 107 -18.18 -3.58 18.26
CA ASP A 107 -19.31 -3.57 17.32
C ASP A 107 -19.76 -2.13 16.99
N GLN A 108 -20.79 -2.02 16.14
CA GLN A 108 -21.36 -0.73 15.70
C GLN A 108 -20.37 0.17 14.95
N LEU A 109 -19.40 -0.45 14.26
CA LEU A 109 -18.42 0.25 13.44
C LEU A 109 -18.95 0.39 12.01
N SER A 110 -19.14 1.61 11.53
CA SER A 110 -19.57 1.85 10.14
C SER A 110 -18.43 1.53 9.18
N GLU A 111 -18.63 0.55 8.29
CA GLU A 111 -17.71 0.26 7.18
C GLU A 111 -16.23 0.20 7.61
N ALA A 112 -15.94 -0.46 8.73
CA ALA A 112 -14.56 -0.63 9.17
C ALA A 112 -13.74 -1.38 8.11
N THR A 113 -12.50 -0.94 7.88
CA THR A 113 -11.70 -1.42 6.73
C THR A 113 -10.34 -2.03 7.11
N SER A 114 -9.73 -1.60 8.21
CA SER A 114 -8.38 -2.03 8.60
C SER A 114 -8.12 -1.83 10.10
N MET A 115 -7.11 -2.53 10.61
CA MET A 115 -6.68 -2.43 12.00
C MET A 115 -5.18 -2.61 12.18
N LEU A 116 -4.62 -2.04 13.26
CA LEU A 116 -3.21 -2.19 13.65
C LEU A 116 -3.08 -2.21 15.19
N PRO A 117 -2.39 -3.19 15.78
CA PRO A 117 -2.08 -3.20 17.21
C PRO A 117 -1.25 -1.99 17.66
N TRP A 118 -1.63 -1.39 18.79
CA TRP A 118 -0.89 -0.30 19.43
C TRP A 118 -1.17 -0.25 20.94
N LYS A 119 -0.13 -0.25 21.78
CA LYS A 119 -0.23 -0.11 23.26
C LYS A 119 -1.31 -1.01 23.90
N GLY A 120 -1.36 -2.27 23.49
CA GLY A 120 -2.34 -3.26 23.97
C GLY A 120 -3.79 -3.05 23.52
N GLY A 121 -4.04 -2.16 22.55
CA GLY A 121 -5.32 -1.97 21.87
C GLY A 121 -5.17 -2.06 20.34
N LEU A 122 -6.21 -1.67 19.61
CA LEU A 122 -6.26 -1.64 18.16
C LEU A 122 -6.53 -0.21 17.68
N LEU A 123 -5.72 0.27 16.74
CA LEU A 123 -6.09 1.37 15.86
C LEU A 123 -7.00 0.81 14.77
N VAL A 124 -8.13 1.46 14.49
CA VAL A 124 -9.16 0.96 13.57
C VAL A 124 -9.59 2.05 12.61
N THR A 125 -9.49 1.80 11.30
CA THR A 125 -10.06 2.69 10.29
C THR A 125 -11.54 2.36 10.09
N SER A 126 -12.40 3.35 10.31
CA SER A 126 -13.84 3.30 10.06
C SER A 126 -14.26 4.74 9.79
N ALA A 127 -14.33 5.10 8.51
CA ALA A 127 -14.49 6.48 8.10
C ALA A 127 -15.79 7.07 8.69
N PRO A 128 -15.79 8.33 9.15
CA PRO A 128 -14.77 9.35 8.92
C PRO A 128 -13.66 9.38 9.99
N HIS A 129 -13.47 8.30 10.74
CA HIS A 129 -12.59 8.23 11.90
C HIS A 129 -11.46 7.19 11.78
N ILE A 130 -10.40 7.41 12.55
CA ILE A 130 -9.52 6.35 13.05
C ILE A 130 -9.72 6.27 14.56
N TYR A 131 -10.16 5.12 15.05
CA TYR A 131 -10.39 4.86 16.47
C TYR A 131 -9.17 4.23 17.13
N TYR A 132 -9.04 4.41 18.44
CA TYR A 132 -8.24 3.57 19.33
C TYR A 132 -9.18 2.81 20.27
N LEU A 133 -9.21 1.49 20.13
CA LEU A 133 -10.09 0.58 20.88
C LEU A 133 -9.25 -0.33 21.77
N ARG A 134 -9.60 -0.48 23.04
CA ARG A 134 -8.81 -1.29 23.98
C ARG A 134 -9.70 -1.99 25.01
N ASP A 135 -9.30 -3.22 25.34
CA ASP A 135 -9.77 -3.94 26.52
C ASP A 135 -8.87 -3.58 27.72
N THR A 136 -9.45 -2.99 28.75
CA THR A 136 -8.73 -2.59 29.98
C THR A 136 -8.99 -3.50 31.17
N ASN A 137 -9.92 -4.46 31.08
CA ASN A 137 -10.36 -5.29 32.20
C ASN A 137 -10.10 -6.81 31.99
N GLY A 138 -9.74 -7.22 30.77
CA GLY A 138 -9.36 -8.59 30.41
C GLY A 138 -10.53 -9.48 30.00
N ASP A 139 -11.72 -8.95 29.76
CA ASP A 139 -12.90 -9.71 29.30
C ASP A 139 -12.93 -9.93 27.77
N HIS A 140 -11.89 -9.47 27.07
CA HIS A 140 -11.72 -9.55 25.62
C HIS A 140 -12.73 -8.74 24.82
N ARG A 141 -13.30 -7.68 25.43
CA ARG A 141 -14.13 -6.67 24.79
C ARG A 141 -13.49 -5.30 24.96
N ALA A 142 -13.58 -4.47 23.93
CA ALA A 142 -13.17 -3.09 24.03
C ALA A 142 -14.10 -2.35 24.99
N ASP A 143 -13.56 -1.83 26.09
CA ASP A 143 -14.26 -0.98 27.06
C ASP A 143 -13.73 0.46 27.05
N GLN A 144 -12.62 0.70 26.36
CA GLN A 144 -12.09 2.01 26.02
C GLN A 144 -12.22 2.25 24.52
N GLU A 145 -12.85 3.36 24.17
CA GLU A 145 -12.96 3.88 22.80
C GLU A 145 -12.52 5.35 22.78
N GLU A 146 -11.66 5.68 21.83
CA GLU A 146 -11.20 7.04 21.55
C GLU A 146 -11.23 7.28 20.04
N ILE A 147 -11.84 8.38 19.60
CA ILE A 147 -11.65 8.89 18.24
C ILE A 147 -10.27 9.56 18.21
N LEU A 148 -9.30 8.91 17.56
CA LEU A 148 -7.93 9.40 17.50
C LEU A 148 -7.77 10.46 16.41
N PHE A 149 -8.29 10.16 15.23
CA PHE A 149 -8.37 11.08 14.09
C PHE A 149 -9.79 11.14 13.54
N SER A 150 -10.20 12.29 13.03
CA SER A 150 -11.47 12.46 12.33
C SER A 150 -11.31 13.30 11.06
N GLY A 151 -12.33 13.28 10.18
CA GLY A 151 -12.40 14.16 9.01
C GLY A 151 -12.00 13.48 7.70
N PHE A 152 -11.90 12.15 7.69
CA PHE A 152 -11.68 11.37 6.47
C PHE A 152 -12.95 11.28 5.62
N PHE A 153 -12.77 11.02 4.32
CA PHE A 153 -13.86 10.80 3.39
C PHE A 153 -14.62 9.49 3.67
N GLU A 154 -15.95 9.53 3.63
CA GLU A 154 -16.84 8.43 4.07
C GLU A 154 -18.03 8.17 3.13
N ASN A 155 -18.05 8.72 1.92
CA ASN A 155 -19.22 8.66 1.02
C ASN A 155 -19.08 7.62 -0.11
N ASN A 156 -18.02 6.82 -0.10
CA ASN A 156 -17.84 5.66 -0.97
C ASN A 156 -16.93 4.65 -0.26
N SER A 157 -17.47 3.47 0.05
CA SER A 157 -16.80 2.36 0.75
C SER A 157 -15.49 1.92 0.10
N GLU A 158 -15.41 1.95 -1.23
CA GLU A 158 -14.23 1.55 -2.00
C GLU A 158 -13.09 2.59 -1.98
N ALA A 159 -13.34 3.76 -1.38
CA ALA A 159 -12.44 4.91 -1.40
C ALA A 159 -12.13 5.47 0.00
N GLN A 160 -12.53 4.77 1.06
CA GLN A 160 -12.30 5.20 2.43
C GLN A 160 -10.86 4.96 2.88
N ILE A 161 -10.47 5.64 3.98
CA ILE A 161 -9.21 5.39 4.67
C ILE A 161 -9.09 3.91 5.06
N THR A 162 -7.95 3.26 4.75
CA THR A 162 -7.75 1.83 4.97
C THR A 162 -6.26 1.44 5.03
N ASN A 163 -5.97 0.15 5.21
CA ASN A 163 -4.66 -0.49 5.18
C ASN A 163 -3.60 0.16 6.08
N LEU A 164 -3.86 0.15 7.38
CA LEU A 164 -2.86 0.55 8.37
C LEU A 164 -1.63 -0.38 8.29
N ARG A 165 -0.44 0.21 8.12
CA ARG A 165 0.84 -0.51 8.09
C ARG A 165 1.89 0.24 8.91
N PHE A 166 2.44 -0.41 9.94
CA PHE A 166 3.62 0.06 10.66
C PHE A 166 4.89 -0.27 9.88
N SER A 167 5.81 0.69 9.78
CA SER A 167 7.04 0.58 8.98
C SER A 167 8.29 0.75 9.86
N VAL A 168 9.43 0.29 9.34
CA VAL A 168 10.74 0.34 10.03
C VAL A 168 11.15 1.77 10.40
N ASP A 169 10.65 2.79 9.71
CA ASP A 169 10.88 4.22 9.99
C ASP A 169 10.01 4.78 11.13
N ASN A 170 9.33 3.91 11.89
CA ASN A 170 8.38 4.20 12.97
C ASN A 170 7.08 4.88 12.53
N TRP A 171 6.87 5.10 11.23
CA TRP A 171 5.62 5.66 10.72
C TRP A 171 4.54 4.58 10.55
N ILE A 172 3.28 4.98 10.76
CA ILE A 172 2.09 4.23 10.38
C ILE A 172 1.54 4.88 9.12
N TYR A 173 1.35 4.10 8.06
CA TYR A 173 0.80 4.54 6.78
C TYR A 173 -0.62 4.02 6.59
N ALA A 174 -1.48 4.80 5.95
CA ALA A 174 -2.85 4.45 5.59
C ALA A 174 -3.20 4.97 4.19
N ALA A 175 -3.83 4.12 3.40
CA ALA A 175 -4.34 4.45 2.07
C ALA A 175 -5.59 5.33 2.18
N ASN A 176 -5.68 6.40 1.39
CA ASN A 176 -6.82 7.34 1.40
C ASN A 176 -7.40 7.59 -0.01
N PHE A 177 -6.85 6.92 -1.02
CA PHE A 177 -7.24 7.07 -2.43
C PHE A 177 -7.24 8.53 -2.93
N GLY A 178 -6.44 9.40 -2.29
CA GLY A 178 -6.40 10.83 -2.59
C GLY A 178 -7.70 11.59 -2.30
N GLN A 179 -8.63 10.99 -1.56
CA GLN A 179 -9.92 11.60 -1.24
C GLN A 179 -9.75 12.87 -0.40
N PRO A 180 -10.63 13.88 -0.58
CA PRO A 180 -10.58 15.10 0.20
C PRO A 180 -11.07 14.84 1.63
N GLY A 181 -10.57 15.65 2.57
CA GLY A 181 -10.94 15.60 3.98
C GLY A 181 -10.13 16.65 4.74
N GLU A 182 -10.61 17.01 5.93
CA GLU A 182 -9.92 17.95 6.84
C GLU A 182 -9.62 17.18 8.12
N VAL A 183 -8.43 16.58 8.17
CA VAL A 183 -8.09 15.65 9.25
C VAL A 183 -7.70 16.40 10.51
N ILE A 184 -8.31 16.00 11.62
CA ILE A 184 -8.07 16.52 12.97
C ILE A 184 -7.48 15.42 13.84
N TYR A 185 -6.44 15.75 14.61
CA TYR A 185 -5.88 14.86 15.64
C TYR A 185 -6.42 15.22 17.02
N HIS A 186 -7.24 14.36 17.61
CA HIS A 186 -7.98 14.69 18.84
C HIS A 186 -7.13 14.78 20.11
N ARG A 187 -5.94 14.16 20.12
CA ARG A 187 -5.00 14.31 21.25
C ARG A 187 -4.25 15.64 21.22
N ARG A 188 -4.27 16.36 20.08
CA ARG A 188 -3.71 17.71 19.91
C ARG A 188 -4.69 18.61 19.16
N PRO A 189 -5.82 18.99 19.77
CA PRO A 189 -6.86 19.79 19.12
C PRO A 189 -6.38 21.20 18.73
N GLU A 190 -5.22 21.64 19.22
CA GLU A 190 -4.57 22.90 18.85
C GLU A 190 -3.70 22.82 17.58
N ALA A 191 -3.44 21.61 17.06
CA ALA A 191 -2.72 21.45 15.80
C ALA A 191 -3.61 21.86 14.61
N ASP A 192 -2.98 22.35 13.54
CA ASP A 192 -3.69 22.68 12.30
C ASP A 192 -4.34 21.42 11.69
N THR A 193 -5.46 21.61 10.99
CA THR A 193 -6.08 20.53 10.22
C THR A 193 -5.19 20.15 9.04
N LEU A 194 -5.23 18.88 8.66
CA LEU A 194 -4.51 18.38 7.49
C LEU A 194 -5.47 18.17 6.31
N PRO A 195 -5.39 19.00 5.25
CA PRO A 195 -6.18 18.80 4.04
C PRO A 195 -5.64 17.59 3.25
N MET A 196 -6.50 16.59 3.01
CA MET A 196 -6.07 15.26 2.53
C MET A 196 -5.98 15.10 0.99
N ARG A 197 -6.46 16.07 0.22
CA ARG A 197 -6.68 15.91 -1.23
C ARG A 197 -5.41 15.50 -1.96
N GLY A 198 -5.50 14.42 -2.73
CA GLY A 198 -4.46 13.93 -3.63
C GLY A 198 -3.45 12.97 -3.01
N GLY A 199 -3.38 12.86 -1.67
CA GLY A 199 -2.42 12.00 -0.99
C GLY A 199 -3.05 10.91 -0.13
N ASP A 200 -2.17 10.04 0.35
CA ASP A 200 -2.44 9.08 1.42
C ASP A 200 -2.12 9.70 2.78
N PHE A 201 -2.39 8.98 3.87
CA PHE A 201 -2.15 9.46 5.22
C PHE A 201 -0.98 8.72 5.88
N ARG A 202 -0.19 9.42 6.68
CA ARG A 202 0.73 8.78 7.63
C ARG A 202 0.86 9.54 8.94
N PHE A 203 1.18 8.82 10.01
CA PHE A 203 1.33 9.40 11.34
C PHE A 203 2.32 8.63 12.23
N ARG A 204 2.82 9.30 13.27
CA ARG A 204 3.67 8.80 14.34
C ARG A 204 3.05 9.14 15.68
N LEU A 205 2.70 8.12 16.44
CA LEU A 205 2.11 8.28 17.78
C LEU A 205 3.15 8.44 18.89
N ASP A 206 4.42 8.14 18.62
CA ASP A 206 5.52 8.40 19.55
C ASP A 206 5.94 9.89 19.56
N ARG A 207 5.55 10.65 18.53
CA ARG A 207 5.89 12.07 18.34
C ARG A 207 4.71 13.00 18.06
N ASP A 208 3.49 12.46 18.05
CA ASP A 208 2.29 13.22 17.68
C ASP A 208 2.43 13.94 16.32
N GLN A 209 3.04 13.28 15.35
CA GLN A 209 3.23 13.81 13.99
C GLN A 209 2.27 13.14 13.02
N PHE A 210 1.73 13.90 12.07
CA PHE A 210 0.87 13.38 11.02
C PHE A 210 0.98 14.26 9.79
N GLU A 211 0.96 13.66 8.61
CA GLU A 211 1.15 14.36 7.34
C GLU A 211 0.66 13.50 6.16
N LEU A 212 0.64 14.14 4.98
CA LEU A 212 0.37 13.44 3.73
C LEU A 212 1.52 12.49 3.35
N ALA A 213 1.13 11.34 2.82
CA ALA A 213 2.02 10.36 2.20
C ALA A 213 1.72 10.28 0.69
N THR A 214 2.70 9.79 -0.07
CA THR A 214 2.52 9.58 -1.52
C THR A 214 1.39 8.57 -1.75
N GLY A 215 0.46 8.92 -2.63
CA GLY A 215 -0.65 8.08 -3.09
C GLY A 215 -1.02 8.48 -4.53
N PRO A 216 -2.25 8.20 -5.01
CA PRO A 216 -3.38 7.65 -4.27
C PRO A 216 -3.41 6.12 -4.24
N THR A 217 -3.49 5.54 -3.04
CA THR A 217 -3.68 4.10 -2.82
C THR A 217 -5.14 3.80 -2.54
N GLN A 218 -5.70 2.76 -3.16
CA GLN A 218 -7.08 2.36 -2.89
C GLN A 218 -7.15 1.31 -1.77
N PHE A 219 -7.06 0.01 -2.09
CA PHE A 219 -7.22 -1.07 -1.11
C PHE A 219 -5.96 -1.88 -0.81
N GLY A 220 -4.89 -1.82 -1.61
CA GLY A 220 -3.67 -2.59 -1.36
C GLY A 220 -2.51 -1.75 -0.89
N GLN A 221 -1.88 -2.10 0.23
CA GLN A 221 -0.64 -1.45 0.68
C GLN A 221 0.35 -2.43 1.33
N ALA A 222 1.50 -2.58 0.68
CA ALA A 222 2.67 -3.33 1.15
C ALA A 222 3.83 -2.39 1.47
N ILE A 223 4.64 -2.79 2.45
CA ILE A 223 5.90 -2.13 2.82
C ILE A 223 6.96 -3.21 2.99
N ASN A 224 8.07 -3.12 2.25
CA ASN A 224 9.16 -4.09 2.38
C ASN A 224 10.06 -3.78 3.60
N ASP A 225 11.10 -4.60 3.81
CA ASP A 225 12.07 -4.43 4.91
C ASP A 225 12.85 -3.12 4.91
N ARG A 226 12.84 -2.39 3.80
CA ARG A 226 13.51 -1.10 3.64
C ARG A 226 12.55 0.09 3.73
N GLY A 227 11.29 -0.15 4.09
CA GLY A 227 10.28 0.91 4.15
C GLY A 227 9.79 1.40 2.77
N HIS A 228 10.13 0.71 1.67
CA HIS A 228 9.61 1.07 0.35
C HIS A 228 8.15 0.63 0.23
N ARG A 229 7.29 1.53 -0.24
CA ARG A 229 5.84 1.33 -0.32
C ARG A 229 5.40 0.89 -1.70
N PHE A 230 4.53 -0.12 -1.71
CA PHE A 230 3.87 -0.66 -2.89
C PHE A 230 2.36 -0.62 -2.68
N MET A 231 1.63 -0.23 -3.71
CA MET A 231 0.25 0.26 -3.60
C MET A 231 -0.58 -0.29 -4.75
N SER A 232 -1.81 -0.69 -4.50
CA SER A 232 -2.74 -1.11 -5.55
C SER A 232 -3.80 -0.04 -5.84
N GLN A 233 -4.44 -0.21 -6.98
CA GLN A 233 -5.67 0.45 -7.43
C GLN A 233 -6.54 -0.62 -8.07
N ASN A 234 -7.85 -0.39 -8.20
CA ASN A 234 -8.80 -1.42 -8.65
C ASN A 234 -8.36 -2.21 -9.91
N THR A 235 -7.79 -1.51 -10.90
CA THR A 235 -7.32 -2.13 -12.16
C THR A 235 -5.80 -2.22 -12.26
N ILE A 236 -5.05 -1.78 -11.24
CA ILE A 236 -3.58 -1.80 -11.26
C ILE A 236 -3.11 -2.46 -9.96
N HIS A 237 -2.76 -3.73 -10.05
CA HIS A 237 -2.46 -4.55 -8.88
C HIS A 237 -1.21 -4.08 -8.13
N LEU A 238 -0.22 -3.49 -8.81
CA LEU A 238 1.00 -3.06 -8.14
C LEU A 238 1.67 -1.81 -8.72
N ARG A 239 1.90 -0.84 -7.84
CA ARG A 239 2.58 0.43 -8.12
C ARG A 239 3.53 0.76 -6.99
N GLN A 240 4.61 1.47 -7.28
CA GLN A 240 5.56 1.94 -6.27
C GLN A 240 5.34 3.42 -5.96
N ALA A 241 5.42 3.79 -4.67
CA ALA A 241 5.68 5.17 -4.27
C ALA A 241 7.18 5.46 -4.44
N VAL A 242 7.57 6.07 -5.56
CA VAL A 242 8.98 6.32 -5.90
C VAL A 242 9.51 7.51 -5.11
N ILE A 243 8.80 8.64 -5.10
CA ILE A 243 9.19 9.85 -4.37
C ILE A 243 8.20 10.13 -3.24
N PRO A 244 8.65 10.21 -1.97
CA PRO A 244 7.83 10.64 -0.84
C PRO A 244 7.19 12.03 -1.01
N TRP A 245 5.93 12.17 -0.60
CA TRP A 245 5.10 13.37 -0.75
C TRP A 245 5.80 14.64 -0.29
N ARG A 246 6.44 14.58 0.89
CA ARG A 246 7.19 15.69 1.50
C ARG A 246 8.25 16.29 0.59
N TYR A 247 8.77 15.53 -0.37
CA TYR A 247 9.76 16.02 -1.30
C TYR A 247 9.14 16.71 -2.51
N LEU A 248 8.04 16.18 -3.05
CA LEU A 248 7.33 16.79 -4.18
C LEU A 248 6.56 18.07 -3.80
N HIS A 249 6.37 18.32 -2.50
CA HIS A 249 5.55 19.43 -1.99
C HIS A 249 6.35 20.46 -1.18
N ARG A 250 7.68 20.53 -1.37
CA ARG A 250 8.52 21.58 -0.75
C ARG A 250 8.19 22.98 -1.27
N HIS A 251 7.66 23.07 -2.49
CA HIS A 251 7.13 24.29 -3.08
C HIS A 251 5.95 23.96 -4.00
N ALA A 252 5.07 24.94 -4.25
CA ALA A 252 3.82 24.75 -4.99
C ALA A 252 3.96 24.81 -6.53
N TYR A 253 5.19 24.81 -7.04
CA TYR A 253 5.48 25.19 -8.43
C TYR A 253 5.82 24.04 -9.36
N LEU A 254 6.03 22.83 -8.84
CA LEU A 254 6.26 21.64 -9.65
C LEU A 254 5.09 21.43 -10.65
N PRO A 255 5.37 21.17 -11.94
CA PRO A 255 4.32 20.95 -12.94
C PRO A 255 3.51 19.67 -12.69
N SER A 256 4.16 18.64 -12.12
CA SER A 256 3.54 17.39 -11.71
C SER A 256 4.00 17.02 -10.30
N GLY A 257 3.05 16.66 -9.43
CA GLY A 257 3.30 16.08 -8.11
C GLY A 257 3.17 14.56 -8.08
N ASN A 258 3.18 13.88 -9.23
CA ASN A 258 3.04 12.43 -9.27
C ASN A 258 4.33 11.73 -8.81
N GLY A 259 4.26 11.07 -7.66
CA GLY A 259 5.36 10.28 -7.10
C GLY A 259 5.19 8.77 -7.27
N VAL A 260 4.28 8.31 -8.13
CA VAL A 260 3.87 6.92 -8.24
C VAL A 260 4.10 6.35 -9.64
N GLN A 261 4.59 5.12 -9.71
CA GLN A 261 4.83 4.38 -10.95
C GLN A 261 4.13 3.02 -10.95
N ASN A 262 3.51 2.64 -12.08
CA ASN A 262 3.16 1.25 -12.33
C ASN A 262 4.43 0.44 -12.60
N ILE A 263 4.63 -0.64 -11.85
CA ILE A 263 5.85 -1.43 -11.87
C ILE A 263 5.68 -2.83 -12.45
N SER A 264 4.46 -3.22 -12.86
CA SER A 264 4.22 -4.50 -13.55
C SER A 264 4.91 -4.51 -14.92
N ASP A 265 5.56 -5.62 -15.25
CA ASP A 265 6.17 -5.88 -16.57
C ASP A 265 5.35 -6.81 -17.49
N HIS A 266 4.20 -7.29 -17.04
CA HIS A 266 3.39 -8.31 -17.72
C HIS A 266 1.93 -7.85 -17.92
N ASP A 267 1.77 -6.58 -18.28
CA ASP A 267 0.48 -5.91 -18.42
C ASP A 267 -0.41 -6.13 -17.17
N LEU A 268 -1.73 -6.13 -17.37
CA LEU A 268 -2.72 -6.40 -16.33
C LEU A 268 -3.26 -7.83 -16.43
N GLU A 269 -2.54 -8.74 -17.11
CA GLU A 269 -3.02 -10.09 -17.42
C GLU A 269 -3.15 -10.98 -16.17
N MET A 270 -4.22 -11.76 -16.10
CA MET A 270 -4.50 -12.73 -15.04
C MET A 270 -5.09 -14.04 -15.60
N PHE A 271 -4.87 -15.16 -14.91
CA PHE A 271 -5.32 -16.49 -15.32
C PHE A 271 -6.43 -17.04 -14.40
N GLN A 272 -7.64 -16.51 -14.56
CA GLN A 272 -8.81 -16.96 -13.81
C GLN A 272 -9.35 -18.32 -14.29
N LEU A 273 -9.96 -19.10 -13.41
CA LEU A 273 -10.58 -20.40 -13.76
C LEU A 273 -12.10 -20.33 -13.95
N THR A 274 -12.72 -19.26 -13.46
CA THR A 274 -14.17 -19.03 -13.54
C THR A 274 -14.48 -18.03 -14.65
N PRO A 275 -15.56 -18.23 -15.42
CA PRO A 275 -16.02 -17.22 -16.36
C PRO A 275 -16.58 -16.00 -15.60
N PRO A 276 -16.58 -14.81 -16.20
CA PRO A 276 -17.18 -13.63 -15.59
C PRO A 276 -18.69 -13.85 -15.37
N PRO A 277 -19.26 -13.36 -14.25
CA PRO A 277 -20.71 -13.41 -14.03
C PRO A 277 -21.50 -12.77 -15.18
N TYR A 278 -22.71 -13.29 -15.46
CA TYR A 278 -23.53 -12.83 -16.59
C TYR A 278 -23.67 -11.31 -16.68
N TRP A 279 -24.01 -10.65 -15.57
CA TRP A 279 -24.19 -9.19 -15.55
C TRP A 279 -22.91 -8.45 -15.95
N ARG A 280 -21.74 -8.97 -15.57
CA ARG A 280 -20.42 -8.38 -15.84
C ARG A 280 -20.09 -8.50 -17.31
N ALA A 281 -20.25 -9.70 -17.87
CA ALA A 281 -20.07 -9.94 -19.30
C ALA A 281 -20.99 -9.04 -20.14
N GLU A 282 -22.25 -8.93 -19.76
CA GLU A 282 -23.23 -8.10 -20.47
C GLU A 282 -22.95 -6.59 -20.34
N ARG A 283 -22.57 -6.12 -19.15
CA ARG A 283 -22.15 -4.72 -18.93
C ARG A 283 -20.92 -4.38 -19.77
N THR A 284 -19.91 -5.26 -19.77
CA THR A 284 -18.68 -5.07 -20.54
C THR A 284 -18.98 -4.99 -22.04
N ARG A 285 -19.80 -5.91 -22.57
CA ARG A 285 -20.24 -5.89 -23.97
C ARG A 285 -20.94 -4.56 -24.34
N ARG A 286 -21.80 -4.04 -23.46
CA ARG A 286 -22.50 -2.75 -23.68
C ARG A 286 -21.53 -1.57 -23.67
N ARG A 287 -20.55 -1.56 -22.75
CA ARG A 287 -19.52 -0.50 -22.67
C ARG A 287 -18.61 -0.50 -23.88
N GLN A 288 -18.12 -1.67 -24.29
CA GLN A 288 -17.29 -1.78 -25.49
C GLN A 288 -18.01 -1.25 -26.72
N LYS A 289 -19.27 -1.65 -26.93
CA LYS A 289 -20.09 -1.11 -28.02
C LYS A 289 -20.17 0.42 -27.98
N SER A 290 -20.32 1.01 -26.78
CA SER A 290 -20.36 2.46 -26.62
C SER A 290 -19.01 3.12 -26.93
N TYR A 291 -17.89 2.48 -26.59
CA TYR A 291 -16.55 2.94 -26.95
C TYR A 291 -16.34 2.91 -28.46
N ASP A 292 -16.74 1.81 -29.12
CA ASP A 292 -16.67 1.67 -30.57
C ASP A 292 -17.52 2.73 -31.29
N GLU A 293 -18.76 2.94 -30.83
CA GLU A 293 -19.68 3.97 -31.36
C GLU A 293 -19.11 5.39 -31.17
N GLN A 294 -18.35 5.63 -30.10
CA GLN A 294 -17.67 6.89 -29.80
C GLN A 294 -16.26 7.00 -30.41
N GLN A 295 -15.77 5.96 -31.09
CA GLN A 295 -14.41 5.90 -31.64
C GLN A 295 -13.32 6.13 -30.59
N LEU A 296 -13.56 5.64 -29.36
CA LEU A 296 -12.57 5.69 -28.29
C LEU A 296 -11.59 4.52 -28.46
N ASP A 297 -10.29 4.81 -28.40
CA ASP A 297 -9.22 3.81 -28.37
C ASP A 297 -9.14 3.18 -26.96
N ARG A 298 -10.17 2.40 -26.61
CA ARG A 298 -10.34 1.76 -25.30
C ARG A 298 -10.95 0.39 -25.43
N THR A 299 -10.41 -0.55 -24.67
CA THR A 299 -10.95 -1.90 -24.52
C THR A 299 -11.47 -2.10 -23.10
N GLU A 300 -12.70 -2.59 -22.98
CA GLU A 300 -13.30 -3.00 -21.71
C GLU A 300 -13.11 -4.52 -21.53
N TYR A 301 -12.54 -4.92 -20.40
CA TYR A 301 -12.26 -6.32 -20.07
C TYR A 301 -13.25 -6.83 -19.02
N ALA A 302 -13.80 -8.03 -19.24
CA ALA A 302 -14.61 -8.74 -18.25
C ALA A 302 -13.81 -9.83 -17.51
N GLU A 303 -12.75 -10.30 -18.15
CA GLU A 303 -11.90 -11.44 -17.79
C GLU A 303 -10.48 -11.19 -18.28
N ASP A 304 -9.56 -12.09 -17.90
CA ASP A 304 -8.14 -12.11 -18.25
C ASP A 304 -7.33 -10.88 -17.83
N HIS A 305 -7.96 -9.85 -17.27
CA HIS A 305 -7.30 -8.63 -16.81
C HIS A 305 -7.75 -8.21 -15.41
N PHE A 306 -6.82 -7.71 -14.60
CA PHE A 306 -7.11 -7.15 -13.28
C PHE A 306 -8.20 -6.08 -13.34
N THR A 307 -9.24 -6.30 -12.55
CA THR A 307 -10.41 -5.43 -12.51
C THR A 307 -11.01 -5.28 -11.11
N GLY A 308 -10.53 -6.09 -10.16
CA GLY A 308 -10.87 -6.07 -8.75
C GLY A 308 -9.63 -6.29 -7.88
N ALA A 309 -8.52 -5.63 -8.23
CA ALA A 309 -7.25 -5.83 -7.52
C ALA A 309 -7.40 -5.43 -6.04
N SER A 310 -7.05 -6.38 -5.19
CA SER A 310 -7.32 -6.38 -3.76
C SER A 310 -6.11 -6.93 -3.02
N GLY A 311 -6.00 -6.59 -1.75
CA GLY A 311 -4.73 -6.75 -1.04
C GLY A 311 -3.55 -6.09 -1.79
N ALA A 312 -2.37 -6.43 -1.30
CA ALA A 312 -1.02 -6.21 -1.86
C ALA A 312 -0.14 -6.41 -0.63
N THR A 313 0.33 -7.63 -0.42
CA THR A 313 0.99 -8.03 0.83
C THR A 313 2.40 -8.51 0.54
N PHE A 314 3.37 -7.79 1.10
CA PHE A 314 4.77 -8.18 1.09
C PHE A 314 4.96 -9.45 1.94
N TYR A 315 5.52 -10.50 1.35
CA TYR A 315 5.85 -11.71 2.07
C TYR A 315 7.22 -11.57 2.76
N GLY A 316 7.18 -11.17 4.03
CA GLY A 316 8.34 -11.12 4.93
C GLY A 316 8.42 -12.31 5.90
N GLY A 317 7.71 -13.41 5.62
CA GLY A 317 7.67 -14.61 6.46
C GLY A 317 8.86 -15.54 6.23
N ASP A 318 9.12 -16.44 7.19
CA ASP A 318 10.23 -17.42 7.15
C ASP A 318 9.74 -18.88 7.07
N ALA A 319 8.48 -19.09 6.69
CA ALA A 319 7.93 -20.41 6.48
C ALA A 319 8.21 -20.93 5.06
N TYR A 320 8.04 -20.08 4.06
CA TYR A 320 8.11 -20.45 2.65
C TYR A 320 9.57 -20.61 2.18
N PRO A 321 9.79 -21.28 1.03
CA PRO A 321 11.09 -21.28 0.37
C PRO A 321 11.62 -19.86 0.14
N ALA A 322 12.96 -19.73 0.10
CA ALA A 322 13.62 -18.42 0.13
C ALA A 322 13.25 -17.52 -1.06
N GLU A 323 12.92 -18.11 -2.21
CA GLU A 323 12.48 -17.41 -3.43
C GLU A 323 11.11 -16.72 -3.32
N PHE A 324 10.36 -16.97 -2.24
CA PHE A 324 9.12 -16.25 -1.95
C PHE A 324 9.35 -15.02 -1.06
N TYR A 325 10.46 -14.98 -0.31
CA TYR A 325 10.78 -13.84 0.55
C TYR A 325 10.98 -12.60 -0.31
N GLY A 326 10.19 -11.55 -0.04
CA GLY A 326 10.27 -10.31 -0.81
C GLY A 326 9.19 -10.15 -1.88
N ASN A 327 8.43 -11.21 -2.18
CA ASN A 327 7.37 -11.17 -3.19
C ASN A 327 6.13 -10.45 -2.66
N ILE A 328 5.29 -9.99 -3.58
CA ILE A 328 4.00 -9.38 -3.27
C ILE A 328 2.87 -10.29 -3.75
N PHE A 329 1.89 -10.50 -2.88
CA PHE A 329 0.67 -11.23 -3.19
C PHE A 329 -0.50 -10.26 -3.30
N SER A 330 -1.21 -10.33 -4.43
CA SER A 330 -2.36 -9.48 -4.76
C SER A 330 -3.53 -10.39 -5.15
N GLY A 331 -4.72 -10.11 -4.65
CA GLY A 331 -5.94 -10.82 -5.05
C GLY A 331 -6.63 -10.11 -6.21
N ASP A 332 -7.42 -10.83 -6.98
CA ASP A 332 -8.51 -10.22 -7.75
C ASP A 332 -9.84 -10.79 -7.26
N VAL A 333 -10.66 -9.95 -6.60
CA VAL A 333 -11.96 -10.41 -6.07
C VAL A 333 -12.94 -10.75 -7.18
N SER A 334 -12.80 -10.17 -8.37
CA SER A 334 -13.66 -10.47 -9.52
C SER A 334 -13.23 -11.74 -10.25
N GLY A 335 -11.92 -11.99 -10.34
CA GLY A 335 -11.31 -13.13 -11.01
C GLY A 335 -11.07 -14.37 -10.13
N ASN A 336 -11.44 -14.31 -8.84
CA ASN A 336 -11.39 -15.44 -7.91
C ASN A 336 -9.97 -16.04 -7.76
N LEU A 337 -8.94 -15.19 -7.67
CA LEU A 337 -7.53 -15.60 -7.72
C LEU A 337 -6.60 -14.77 -6.83
N ILE A 338 -5.40 -15.30 -6.60
CA ILE A 338 -4.26 -14.66 -5.95
C ILE A 338 -3.08 -14.73 -6.92
N HIS A 339 -2.62 -13.55 -7.32
CA HIS A 339 -1.44 -13.32 -8.12
C HIS A 339 -0.20 -13.11 -7.24
N ARG A 340 0.97 -13.47 -7.77
CA ARG A 340 2.26 -13.29 -7.10
C ARG A 340 3.26 -12.59 -8.01
N ASP A 341 3.75 -11.46 -7.51
CA ASP A 341 4.83 -10.68 -8.10
C ASP A 341 6.17 -10.96 -7.43
N VAL A 342 7.18 -11.26 -8.22
CA VAL A 342 8.59 -11.27 -7.83
C VAL A 342 9.14 -9.85 -8.01
N LEU A 343 9.45 -9.20 -6.88
CA LEU A 343 10.06 -7.88 -6.93
C LEU A 343 11.55 -7.96 -7.24
N SER A 344 12.00 -7.08 -8.11
CA SER A 344 13.41 -6.93 -8.45
C SER A 344 13.76 -5.46 -8.67
N LEU A 345 14.99 -5.08 -8.38
CA LEU A 345 15.49 -3.73 -8.61
C LEU A 345 16.54 -3.80 -9.73
N PRO A 346 16.28 -3.22 -10.92
CA PRO A 346 17.29 -3.07 -11.96
C PRO A 346 18.48 -2.26 -11.44
N GLY A 347 19.70 -2.62 -11.85
CA GLY A 347 20.91 -1.98 -11.34
C GLY A 347 21.10 -0.52 -11.78
N ASP A 348 20.36 -0.08 -12.79
CA ASP A 348 20.39 1.24 -13.41
C ASP A 348 19.14 2.09 -13.10
N SER A 349 18.18 1.57 -12.33
CA SER A 349 16.94 2.26 -12.01
C SER A 349 16.68 2.32 -10.51
N PRO A 350 16.16 3.46 -9.98
CA PRO A 350 15.72 3.54 -8.59
C PRO A 350 14.35 2.88 -8.35
N VAL A 351 13.70 2.37 -9.40
CA VAL A 351 12.34 1.83 -9.38
C VAL A 351 12.37 0.30 -9.48
N TYR A 352 11.57 -0.36 -8.65
CA TYR A 352 11.38 -1.80 -8.75
C TYR A 352 10.62 -2.17 -10.02
N VAL A 353 10.81 -3.42 -10.44
CA VAL A 353 9.97 -4.10 -11.42
C VAL A 353 9.33 -5.30 -10.72
N ALA A 354 8.02 -5.41 -10.88
CA ALA A 354 7.21 -6.53 -10.44
C ALA A 354 7.04 -7.50 -11.61
N ARG A 355 7.54 -8.72 -11.42
CA ARG A 355 7.57 -9.77 -12.44
C ARG A 355 6.68 -10.93 -12.06
N ARG A 356 5.94 -11.46 -13.04
CA ARG A 356 5.34 -12.78 -12.92
C ARG A 356 6.45 -13.82 -12.74
N SER A 357 6.26 -14.77 -11.82
CA SER A 357 7.23 -15.84 -11.61
C SER A 357 7.37 -16.71 -12.86
N GLU A 358 8.59 -17.16 -13.17
CA GLU A 358 8.86 -18.08 -14.29
C GLU A 358 8.06 -19.40 -14.19
N THR A 359 7.66 -19.78 -12.98
CA THR A 359 6.85 -20.99 -12.70
C THR A 359 5.34 -20.78 -12.85
N GLU A 360 4.90 -19.54 -13.04
CA GLU A 360 3.51 -19.06 -13.00
C GLU A 360 3.17 -18.21 -14.24
N MET A 361 3.85 -18.46 -15.37
CA MET A 361 3.66 -17.68 -16.61
C MET A 361 2.31 -17.89 -17.30
N ASP A 362 1.62 -18.98 -17.00
CA ASP A 362 0.35 -19.41 -17.62
C ASP A 362 -0.71 -19.80 -16.57
N ARG A 363 -0.49 -19.40 -15.31
CA ARG A 363 -1.36 -19.70 -14.17
C ARG A 363 -1.15 -18.69 -13.05
N GLU A 364 -2.05 -18.67 -12.08
CA GLU A 364 -1.88 -17.88 -10.86
C GLU A 364 -1.23 -18.65 -9.72
N PHE A 365 -0.75 -17.93 -8.70
CA PHE A 365 -0.26 -18.56 -7.48
C PHE A 365 -1.38 -19.37 -6.81
N LEU A 366 -2.60 -18.83 -6.79
CA LEU A 366 -3.82 -19.56 -6.49
C LEU A 366 -4.95 -19.07 -7.40
N ALA A 367 -5.71 -19.98 -8.01
CA ALA A 367 -6.98 -19.66 -8.65
C ALA A 367 -8.07 -20.62 -8.17
N SER A 368 -9.31 -20.14 -8.06
CA SER A 368 -10.44 -20.95 -7.60
C SER A 368 -11.41 -21.23 -8.73
N ARG A 369 -11.97 -22.44 -8.76
CA ARG A 369 -13.16 -22.77 -9.56
C ARG A 369 -14.47 -22.37 -8.87
N ASP A 370 -14.40 -21.89 -7.63
CA ASP A 370 -15.53 -21.36 -6.89
C ASP A 370 -15.71 -19.87 -7.20
N PRO A 371 -16.78 -19.46 -7.92
CA PRO A 371 -17.00 -18.07 -8.26
C PRO A 371 -17.41 -17.21 -7.06
N TRP A 372 -17.64 -17.79 -5.88
CA TRP A 372 -17.89 -17.04 -4.64
C TRP A 372 -16.62 -16.64 -3.90
N PHE A 373 -15.46 -17.22 -4.23
CA PHE A 373 -14.19 -16.92 -3.58
C PHE A 373 -13.74 -15.47 -3.85
N ARG A 374 -13.79 -14.59 -2.86
CA ARG A 374 -13.42 -13.17 -2.96
C ARG A 374 -12.20 -12.91 -2.05
N PRO A 375 -10.95 -13.14 -2.52
CA PRO A 375 -9.75 -12.92 -1.71
C PRO A 375 -9.52 -11.43 -1.47
N ALA A 376 -10.19 -10.88 -0.45
CA ALA A 376 -10.25 -9.45 -0.18
C ALA A 376 -8.90 -8.92 0.34
N ASN A 377 -8.19 -9.67 1.18
CA ASN A 377 -6.93 -9.23 1.78
C ASN A 377 -6.05 -10.40 2.22
N PHE A 378 -4.81 -10.10 2.64
CA PHE A 378 -3.86 -11.09 3.17
C PHE A 378 -3.10 -10.58 4.39
N THR A 379 -2.63 -11.50 5.24
CA THR A 379 -1.71 -11.17 6.34
C THR A 379 -0.64 -12.24 6.50
N VAL A 380 0.58 -11.86 6.88
CA VAL A 380 1.65 -12.81 7.20
C VAL A 380 1.68 -12.99 8.72
N GLY A 381 1.50 -14.23 9.15
CA GLY A 381 1.41 -14.57 10.57
C GLY A 381 2.75 -14.62 11.31
N PRO A 382 2.73 -14.72 12.65
CA PRO A 382 3.92 -14.94 13.46
C PRO A 382 4.62 -16.27 13.15
N ASP A 383 3.89 -17.23 12.59
CA ASP A 383 4.36 -18.53 12.11
C ASP A 383 5.07 -18.47 10.74
N GLY A 384 5.04 -17.31 10.08
CA GLY A 384 5.62 -17.08 8.76
C GLY A 384 4.72 -17.51 7.59
N CYS A 385 3.48 -17.95 7.82
CA CYS A 385 2.55 -18.36 6.76
C CYS A 385 1.69 -17.20 6.25
N LEU A 386 1.19 -17.33 5.01
CA LEU A 386 0.25 -16.37 4.43
C LEU A 386 -1.20 -16.79 4.77
N TYR A 387 -1.96 -15.88 5.33
CA TYR A 387 -3.38 -16.03 5.61
C TYR A 387 -4.18 -15.26 4.56
N VAL A 388 -5.19 -15.92 4.00
CA VAL A 388 -6.07 -15.39 2.94
C VAL A 388 -7.42 -15.06 3.56
N ILE A 389 -7.85 -13.81 3.43
CA ILE A 389 -9.13 -13.34 3.90
C ILE A 389 -10.12 -13.40 2.73
N ASP A 390 -11.07 -14.32 2.79
CA ASP A 390 -12.10 -14.53 1.78
C ASP A 390 -13.45 -13.98 2.27
N MET A 391 -13.94 -12.93 1.61
CA MET A 391 -15.25 -12.36 1.94
C MET A 391 -16.40 -13.33 1.60
N HIS A 392 -16.16 -14.23 0.64
CA HIS A 392 -17.06 -15.30 0.19
C HIS A 392 -18.49 -14.84 -0.16
N ARG A 393 -18.63 -14.13 -1.28
CA ARG A 393 -19.91 -13.55 -1.72
C ARG A 393 -20.22 -13.84 -3.18
N GLN A 394 -21.51 -13.97 -3.49
CA GLN A 394 -21.99 -14.09 -4.85
C GLN A 394 -21.66 -12.83 -5.68
N HIS A 395 -21.83 -11.65 -5.07
CA HIS A 395 -21.56 -10.35 -5.68
C HIS A 395 -20.68 -9.51 -4.74
N ILE A 396 -19.67 -8.86 -5.29
CA ILE A 396 -18.69 -8.07 -4.53
C ILE A 396 -18.62 -6.62 -4.99
N GLU A 397 -19.35 -6.25 -6.04
CA GLU A 397 -19.27 -4.93 -6.65
C GLU A 397 -20.30 -3.95 -6.09
N THR A 398 -19.90 -2.68 -5.99
CA THR A 398 -20.83 -1.61 -5.59
C THR A 398 -21.98 -1.48 -6.61
N PRO A 399 -23.26 -1.49 -6.17
CA PRO A 399 -24.42 -1.46 -7.05
C PRO A 399 -24.44 -0.28 -8.04
N VAL A 400 -23.83 0.86 -7.68
CA VAL A 400 -23.75 2.05 -8.53
C VAL A 400 -23.02 1.79 -9.85
N SER A 401 -22.13 0.79 -9.89
CA SER A 401 -21.34 0.45 -11.08
C SER A 401 -22.08 -0.44 -12.10
N ILE A 402 -23.30 -0.87 -11.77
CA ILE A 402 -24.10 -1.85 -12.53
C ILE A 402 -25.34 -1.15 -13.13
N PRO A 403 -25.67 -1.37 -14.42
CA PRO A 403 -26.92 -0.90 -15.01
C PRO A 403 -28.17 -1.43 -14.29
N GLU A 404 -29.21 -0.60 -14.13
CA GLU A 404 -30.39 -0.92 -13.32
C GLU A 404 -31.14 -2.17 -13.79
N ASP A 405 -31.21 -2.40 -15.11
CA ASP A 405 -31.87 -3.58 -15.69
C ASP A 405 -31.13 -4.89 -15.36
N LEU A 406 -29.82 -4.82 -15.09
CA LEU A 406 -29.01 -5.99 -14.73
C LEU A 406 -29.06 -6.30 -13.22
N LYS A 407 -29.60 -5.40 -12.40
CA LYS A 407 -29.71 -5.59 -10.93
C LYS A 407 -30.96 -6.35 -10.51
N ALA A 408 -31.95 -6.49 -11.40
CA ALA A 408 -33.30 -6.92 -11.05
C ALA A 408 -33.35 -8.25 -10.27
N ASP A 409 -32.42 -9.16 -10.54
CA ASP A 409 -32.32 -10.49 -9.93
C ASP A 409 -31.09 -10.65 -9.02
N MET A 410 -30.43 -9.56 -8.61
CA MET A 410 -29.22 -9.60 -7.79
C MET A 410 -29.54 -9.37 -6.31
N ASP A 411 -29.01 -10.23 -5.44
CA ASP A 411 -28.95 -10.00 -4.00
C ASP A 411 -27.50 -9.68 -3.60
N PHE A 412 -27.21 -8.42 -3.32
CA PHE A 412 -25.88 -7.94 -2.96
C PHE A 412 -25.42 -8.38 -1.56
N TYR A 413 -26.32 -8.90 -0.73
CA TYR A 413 -26.02 -9.42 0.61
C TYR A 413 -25.92 -10.95 0.64
N ASN A 414 -26.16 -11.61 -0.51
CA ASN A 414 -26.08 -13.06 -0.61
C ASN A 414 -24.63 -13.52 -0.40
N GLY A 415 -24.44 -14.27 0.70
CA GLY A 415 -23.13 -14.71 1.16
C GLY A 415 -22.56 -13.96 2.35
N SER A 416 -23.25 -12.95 2.87
CA SER A 416 -22.77 -12.20 4.05
C SER A 416 -22.41 -13.06 5.26
N GLN A 417 -23.01 -14.24 5.37
CA GLN A 417 -22.73 -15.23 6.41
C GLN A 417 -21.59 -16.21 6.11
N HIS A 418 -21.02 -16.25 4.91
CA HIS A 418 -20.13 -17.32 4.42
C HIS A 418 -18.64 -17.00 4.46
N GLY A 419 -18.26 -15.90 5.13
CA GLY A 419 -16.87 -15.46 5.20
C GLY A 419 -15.90 -16.53 5.70
N ARG A 420 -14.69 -16.57 5.13
CA ARG A 420 -13.68 -17.60 5.40
C ARG A 420 -12.29 -17.01 5.52
N ILE A 421 -11.45 -17.70 6.25
CA ILE A 421 -10.01 -17.43 6.31
C ILE A 421 -9.29 -18.74 6.04
N TYR A 422 -8.37 -18.70 5.09
CA TYR A 422 -7.50 -19.82 4.77
C TYR A 422 -6.06 -19.52 5.16
N ARG A 423 -5.27 -20.56 5.30
CA ARG A 423 -3.84 -20.47 5.59
C ARG A 423 -3.08 -21.30 4.57
N ILE A 424 -2.13 -20.68 3.87
CA ILE A 424 -1.29 -21.37 2.89
C ILE A 424 0.02 -21.77 3.56
N VAL A 425 0.39 -23.04 3.43
CA VAL A 425 1.53 -23.64 4.10
C VAL A 425 2.40 -24.43 3.10
N PRO A 426 3.72 -24.49 3.30
CA PRO A 426 4.58 -25.30 2.44
C PRO A 426 4.46 -26.79 2.78
N LYS A 427 4.24 -27.65 1.77
CA LYS A 427 4.05 -29.10 1.92
C LYS A 427 5.15 -29.79 2.72
N ASN A 428 6.39 -29.35 2.53
CA ASN A 428 7.58 -30.01 3.08
C ASN A 428 8.01 -29.42 4.44
N ASN A 429 7.34 -28.37 4.92
CA ASN A 429 7.66 -27.71 6.19
C ASN A 429 6.40 -27.10 6.83
N PRO A 430 5.37 -27.91 7.11
CA PRO A 430 4.15 -27.39 7.73
C PRO A 430 4.49 -26.73 9.05
N ARG A 431 4.05 -25.49 9.24
CA ARG A 431 4.25 -24.75 10.48
C ARG A 431 3.00 -24.92 11.35
N PRO A 432 3.12 -25.12 12.67
CA PRO A 432 1.97 -24.96 13.55
C PRO A 432 1.57 -23.48 13.63
N VAL A 433 0.30 -23.20 13.94
CA VAL A 433 -0.11 -21.86 14.37
C VAL A 433 0.54 -21.58 15.72
N ILE A 434 1.13 -20.39 15.89
CA ILE A 434 1.86 -20.04 17.13
C ILE A 434 1.30 -18.78 17.79
N ARG A 435 1.41 -18.72 19.13
CA ARG A 435 1.07 -17.54 19.95
C ARG A 435 2.30 -17.12 20.77
N PRO A 436 3.21 -16.32 20.19
CA PRO A 436 4.55 -16.14 20.75
C PRO A 436 4.64 -15.21 21.98
N ASN A 437 3.55 -14.51 22.34
CA ASN A 437 3.43 -13.63 23.51
C ASN A 437 4.63 -12.67 23.75
N LEU A 438 4.87 -11.77 22.80
CA LEU A 438 5.94 -10.77 22.87
C LEU A 438 5.65 -9.69 23.93
N ALA A 439 4.39 -9.52 24.35
CA ALA A 439 4.00 -8.54 25.37
C ALA A 439 4.77 -8.72 26.69
N GLU A 440 5.11 -9.96 27.05
CA GLU A 440 5.76 -10.33 28.31
C GLU A 440 7.29 -10.33 28.23
N LYS A 441 7.86 -10.22 27.02
CA LYS A 441 9.31 -10.17 26.83
C LYS A 441 9.89 -8.88 27.40
N THR A 442 11.07 -8.94 28.00
CA THR A 442 11.85 -7.77 28.41
C THR A 442 12.35 -6.97 27.20
N SER A 443 12.74 -5.71 27.40
CA SER A 443 13.31 -4.90 26.31
C SER A 443 14.56 -5.53 25.70
N THR A 444 15.38 -6.24 26.50
CA THR A 444 16.52 -7.01 26.00
C THR A 444 16.10 -8.12 25.05
N GLU A 445 15.14 -8.95 25.46
CA GLU A 445 14.61 -10.02 24.58
C GLU A 445 13.93 -9.46 23.33
N LEU A 446 13.33 -8.27 23.40
CA LEU A 446 12.79 -7.60 22.21
C LEU A 446 13.90 -7.13 21.26
N VAL A 447 15.04 -6.66 21.76
CA VAL A 447 16.18 -6.29 20.89
C VAL A 447 16.70 -7.51 20.14
N GLU A 448 16.74 -8.68 20.77
CA GLU A 448 17.10 -9.94 20.11
C GLU A 448 16.12 -10.28 18.97
N LEU A 449 14.82 -10.03 19.13
CA LEU A 449 13.83 -10.27 18.09
C LEU A 449 13.95 -9.32 16.88
N LEU A 450 14.70 -8.23 16.97
CA LEU A 450 15.02 -7.41 15.79
C LEU A 450 15.89 -8.16 14.78
N THR A 451 16.47 -9.31 15.15
CA THR A 451 17.24 -10.19 14.27
C THR A 451 16.46 -11.39 13.75
N HIS A 452 15.17 -11.50 14.08
CA HIS A 452 14.34 -12.63 13.68
C HIS A 452 14.16 -12.68 12.15
N ALA A 453 14.07 -13.87 11.55
CA ALA A 453 13.94 -14.04 10.10
C ALA A 453 12.57 -13.57 9.56
N ASN A 454 11.48 -13.88 10.27
CA ASN A 454 10.15 -13.33 10.01
C ASN A 454 10.02 -11.85 10.42
N GLN A 455 9.61 -11.01 9.46
CA GLN A 455 9.38 -9.57 9.61
C GLN A 455 8.35 -9.23 10.69
N TRP A 456 7.33 -10.06 10.90
CA TRP A 456 6.31 -9.84 11.92
C TRP A 456 6.95 -9.68 13.32
N HIS A 457 7.93 -10.54 13.64
CA HIS A 457 8.62 -10.49 14.94
C HIS A 457 9.48 -9.22 15.05
N ARG A 458 10.20 -8.84 13.98
CA ARG A 458 11.04 -7.63 13.99
C ARG A 458 10.21 -6.37 14.17
N LEU A 459 9.16 -6.19 13.37
CA LEU A 459 8.28 -5.01 13.45
C LEU A 459 7.51 -4.95 14.77
N THR A 460 7.02 -6.10 15.26
CA THR A 460 6.33 -6.14 16.57
C THR A 460 7.28 -5.80 17.71
N ALA A 461 8.51 -6.34 17.69
CA ALA A 461 9.50 -6.02 18.71
C ALA A 461 9.92 -4.54 18.68
N GLN A 462 10.17 -3.97 17.50
CA GLN A 462 10.44 -2.54 17.36
C GLN A 462 9.28 -1.69 17.85
N ARG A 463 8.04 -2.00 17.46
CA ARG A 463 6.82 -1.32 17.94
C ARG A 463 6.76 -1.36 19.46
N LEU A 464 6.94 -2.52 20.09
CA LEU A 464 6.89 -2.64 21.56
C LEU A 464 8.01 -1.87 22.25
N LEU A 465 9.24 -1.86 21.71
CA LEU A 465 10.32 -1.02 22.22
C LEU A 465 9.97 0.47 22.14
N LEU A 466 9.37 0.90 21.02
CA LEU A 466 8.89 2.26 20.83
C LEU A 466 7.75 2.62 21.78
N GLU A 467 6.79 1.72 22.00
CA GLU A 467 5.67 1.92 22.93
C GLU A 467 6.14 2.05 24.38
N ARG A 468 7.18 1.29 24.77
CA ARG A 468 7.75 1.27 26.12
C ARG A 468 8.65 2.45 26.42
N GLN A 469 9.29 3.04 25.40
CA GLN A 469 10.28 4.12 25.56
C GLN A 469 11.41 3.77 26.55
N ASP A 470 11.77 2.49 26.66
CA ASP A 470 12.78 2.01 27.59
C ASP A 470 14.20 2.24 27.03
N THR A 471 14.83 3.31 27.50
CA THR A 471 16.18 3.69 27.06
C THR A 471 17.29 2.74 27.52
N SER A 472 17.01 1.81 28.45
CA SER A 472 18.02 0.84 28.93
C SER A 472 18.49 -0.13 27.83
N ALA A 473 17.65 -0.37 26.81
CA ALA A 473 17.98 -1.14 25.61
C ALA A 473 19.04 -0.48 24.72
N GLY A 474 19.37 0.80 24.97
CA GLY A 474 20.22 1.62 24.12
C GLY A 474 21.63 1.07 23.89
N ALA A 475 22.24 0.37 24.85
CA ALA A 475 23.56 -0.23 24.64
C ALA A 475 23.49 -1.38 23.63
N GLN A 476 22.57 -2.33 23.83
CA GLN A 476 22.38 -3.49 22.96
C GLN A 476 21.98 -3.09 21.54
N LEU A 477 21.13 -2.07 21.38
CA LEU A 477 20.76 -1.55 20.07
C LEU A 477 21.97 -0.96 19.31
N LYS A 478 22.88 -0.29 20.02
CA LYS A 478 24.09 0.27 19.41
C LYS A 478 25.05 -0.83 18.96
N ASP A 479 25.19 -1.88 19.77
CA ASP A 479 26.02 -3.04 19.42
C ASP A 479 25.39 -3.78 18.23
N LEU A 480 24.07 -3.96 18.23
CA LEU A 480 23.33 -4.57 17.13
C LEU A 480 23.53 -3.82 15.81
N PHE A 481 23.42 -2.48 15.81
CA PHE A 481 23.68 -1.66 14.63
C PHE A 481 25.12 -1.80 14.10
N LYS A 482 26.10 -1.93 14.99
CA LYS A 482 27.52 -2.00 14.62
C LYS A 482 27.97 -3.38 14.13
N GLU A 483 27.46 -4.44 14.75
CA GLU A 483 28.08 -5.77 14.68
C GLU A 483 27.28 -6.80 13.88
N ASN A 484 25.96 -6.60 13.71
CA ASN A 484 25.12 -7.62 13.07
C ASN A 484 25.35 -7.70 11.55
N ALA A 485 25.46 -8.91 11.02
CA ALA A 485 25.69 -9.13 9.60
C ALA A 485 24.46 -8.79 8.73
N ASP A 486 23.24 -8.90 9.28
CA ASP A 486 22.02 -8.64 8.54
C ASP A 486 21.70 -7.13 8.53
N PRO A 487 21.72 -6.46 7.36
CA PRO A 487 21.41 -5.04 7.26
C PRO A 487 19.97 -4.70 7.71
N ARG A 488 19.02 -5.64 7.64
CA ARG A 488 17.64 -5.43 8.12
C ARG A 488 17.64 -5.23 9.64
N SER A 489 18.34 -6.10 10.37
CA SER A 489 18.49 -6.00 11.82
C SER A 489 19.15 -4.68 12.24
N ARG A 490 20.20 -4.29 11.52
CA ARG A 490 20.90 -3.01 11.75
C ARG A 490 19.99 -1.81 11.48
N LEU A 491 19.13 -1.88 10.46
CA LEU A 491 18.16 -0.84 10.15
C LEU A 491 17.08 -0.70 11.25
N HIS A 492 16.52 -1.81 11.72
CA HIS A 492 15.62 -1.84 12.87
C HIS A 492 16.29 -1.23 14.12
N ALA A 493 17.55 -1.57 14.39
CA ALA A 493 18.30 -1.00 15.51
C ALA A 493 18.46 0.53 15.38
N LEU A 494 18.81 1.00 14.17
CA LEU A 494 19.01 2.42 13.88
C LEU A 494 17.73 3.24 14.10
N TYR A 495 16.58 2.76 13.62
CA TYR A 495 15.31 3.45 13.81
C TYR A 495 14.70 3.26 15.21
N THR A 496 15.01 2.16 15.90
CA THR A 496 14.63 2.02 17.32
C THR A 496 15.41 3.03 18.17
N LEU A 497 16.71 3.20 17.92
CA LEU A 497 17.51 4.27 18.56
C LEU A 497 16.96 5.66 18.24
N GLU A 498 16.49 5.87 17.01
CA GLU A 498 15.84 7.13 16.59
C GLU A 498 14.55 7.41 17.37
N GLY A 499 13.67 6.42 17.49
CA GLY A 499 12.41 6.51 18.21
C GLY A 499 12.57 6.65 19.73
N LEU A 500 13.65 6.12 20.30
CA LEU A 500 14.00 6.28 21.73
C LEU A 500 14.79 7.57 22.03
N GLY A 501 15.08 8.39 21.01
CA GLY A 501 15.90 9.60 21.19
C GLY A 501 17.38 9.34 21.50
N LEU A 502 17.88 8.14 21.18
CA LEU A 502 19.25 7.68 21.46
C LEU A 502 20.16 7.65 20.23
N LEU A 503 19.63 7.99 19.05
CA LEU A 503 20.39 8.05 17.80
C LEU A 503 21.47 9.14 17.87
N GLN A 504 22.73 8.75 17.66
CA GLN A 504 23.88 9.66 17.68
C GLN A 504 24.32 10.02 16.27
N GLU A 505 24.87 11.22 16.10
CA GLU A 505 25.41 11.69 14.81
C GLU A 505 26.50 10.76 14.24
N THR A 506 27.30 10.13 15.09
CA THR A 506 28.29 9.14 14.68
C THR A 506 27.66 7.89 14.06
N MET A 507 26.44 7.53 14.44
CA MET A 507 25.70 6.41 13.85
C MET A 507 25.11 6.79 12.51
N VAL A 508 24.59 8.01 12.38
CA VAL A 508 24.17 8.57 11.08
C VAL A 508 25.35 8.60 10.11
N GLN A 509 26.52 9.06 10.57
CA GLN A 509 27.73 9.04 9.75
C GLN A 509 28.17 7.63 9.36
N ALA A 510 28.07 6.65 10.26
CA ALA A 510 28.35 5.26 9.92
C ALA A 510 27.39 4.73 8.85
N ALA A 511 26.08 5.00 8.99
CA ALA A 511 25.05 4.60 8.04
C ALA A 511 25.28 5.20 6.64
N LEU A 512 25.65 6.49 6.56
CA LEU A 512 26.01 7.17 5.29
C LEU A 512 27.16 6.50 4.53
N THR A 513 27.99 5.69 5.21
CA THR A 513 29.15 5.00 4.64
C THR A 513 29.03 3.48 4.67
N ASP A 514 27.86 2.95 5.01
CA ASP A 514 27.67 1.50 5.16
C ASP A 514 27.82 0.79 3.81
N PRO A 515 28.40 -0.43 3.75
CA PRO A 515 28.44 -1.21 2.52
C PRO A 515 27.04 -1.53 1.97
N ASP A 516 26.03 -1.67 2.83
CA ASP A 516 24.66 -1.94 2.40
C ASP A 516 23.96 -0.65 1.89
N PRO A 517 23.43 -0.63 0.65
CA PRO A 517 22.81 0.56 0.08
C PRO A 517 21.57 1.01 0.84
N GLY A 518 20.77 0.08 1.39
CA GLY A 518 19.59 0.45 2.18
C GLY A 518 19.97 1.20 3.46
N LEU A 519 21.07 0.84 4.12
CA LEU A 519 21.57 1.64 5.25
C LEU A 519 22.09 3.01 4.82
N ARG A 520 22.70 3.14 3.64
CA ARG A 520 23.07 4.46 3.09
C ARG A 520 21.84 5.32 2.79
N GLU A 521 20.81 4.75 2.17
CA GLU A 521 19.52 5.41 1.88
C GLU A 521 18.90 5.99 3.17
N HIS A 522 18.81 5.18 4.23
CA HIS A 522 18.28 5.66 5.51
C HIS A 522 19.24 6.56 6.28
N GLY A 523 20.55 6.38 6.13
CA GLY A 523 21.56 7.31 6.65
C GLY A 523 21.37 8.72 6.09
N ILE A 524 21.09 8.82 4.78
CA ILE A 524 20.76 10.08 4.10
C ILE A 524 19.49 10.69 4.71
N ILE A 525 18.39 9.94 4.81
CA ILE A 525 17.12 10.43 5.39
C ILE A 525 17.33 10.95 6.82
N LEU A 526 18.02 10.20 7.67
CA LEU A 526 18.28 10.58 9.07
C LEU A 526 19.26 11.76 9.19
N SER A 527 20.02 12.05 8.13
CA SER A 527 20.97 13.17 8.08
C SER A 527 20.31 14.52 7.77
N GLU A 528 19.05 14.55 7.30
CA GLU A 528 18.35 15.77 6.87
C GLU A 528 18.23 16.87 7.95
N LYS A 529 18.32 16.49 9.22
CA LYS A 529 18.32 17.46 10.34
C LYS A 529 19.69 18.04 10.67
N TYR A 530 20.74 17.65 9.95
CA TYR A 530 22.13 18.04 10.20
C TYR A 530 22.80 18.58 8.94
N SER A 531 22.84 19.90 8.78
CA SER A 531 23.48 20.56 7.62
C SER A 531 24.96 20.22 7.44
N LYS A 532 25.67 19.81 8.51
CA LYS A 532 27.07 19.39 8.42
C LYS A 532 27.31 18.13 7.57
N PHE A 533 26.25 17.37 7.25
CA PHE A 533 26.35 16.18 6.40
C PHE A 533 26.11 16.48 4.91
N ILE A 534 25.87 17.74 4.52
CA ILE A 534 25.77 18.15 3.11
C ILE A 534 26.95 17.61 2.28
N PRO A 535 28.23 17.72 2.69
CA PRO A 535 29.34 17.20 1.90
C PRO A 535 29.33 15.68 1.70
N GLN A 536 28.78 14.93 2.65
CA GLN A 536 28.63 13.48 2.56
C GLN A 536 27.48 13.12 1.63
N MET A 537 26.32 13.77 1.75
CA MET A 537 25.19 13.58 0.84
C MET A 537 25.54 13.98 -0.59
N ALA A 538 26.28 15.08 -0.78
CA ALA A 538 26.76 15.54 -2.09
C ALA A 538 27.60 14.48 -2.81
N LYS A 539 28.35 13.64 -2.09
CA LYS A 539 29.10 12.53 -2.70
C LYS A 539 28.23 11.33 -3.06
N LEU A 540 27.10 11.16 -2.37
CA LEU A 540 26.19 10.02 -2.58
C LEU A 540 25.24 10.23 -3.75
N VAL A 541 25.17 11.43 -4.34
CA VAL A 541 24.37 11.68 -5.55
C VAL A 541 24.86 10.91 -6.77
N THR A 542 26.09 10.40 -6.71
CA THR A 542 26.73 9.57 -7.75
C THR A 542 26.97 8.14 -7.26
N ASP A 543 26.29 7.72 -6.18
CA ASP A 543 26.39 6.36 -5.64
C ASP A 543 26.05 5.33 -6.72
N ALA A 544 26.72 4.17 -6.66
CA ALA A 544 26.51 3.09 -7.63
C ALA A 544 25.10 2.49 -7.54
N ASP A 545 24.43 2.61 -6.39
CA ASP A 545 23.03 2.26 -6.23
C ASP A 545 22.13 3.47 -6.58
N PRO A 546 21.30 3.38 -7.64
CA PRO A 546 20.45 4.50 -8.06
C PRO A 546 19.46 4.97 -7.01
N ARG A 547 19.03 4.11 -6.07
CA ARG A 547 18.13 4.53 -4.98
C ARG A 547 18.86 5.41 -3.98
N VAL A 548 20.11 5.08 -3.65
CA VAL A 548 20.95 5.91 -2.78
C VAL A 548 21.19 7.27 -3.45
N ALA A 549 21.51 7.27 -4.74
CA ALA A 549 21.68 8.50 -5.51
C ALA A 549 20.40 9.36 -5.56
N LEU A 550 19.24 8.75 -5.83
CA LEU A 550 17.96 9.44 -5.85
C LEU A 550 17.63 10.01 -4.47
N GLN A 551 17.80 9.22 -3.40
CA GLN A 551 17.54 9.68 -2.04
C GLN A 551 18.49 10.81 -1.63
N ALA A 552 19.76 10.77 -2.05
CA ALA A 552 20.72 11.86 -1.84
C ALA A 552 20.27 13.15 -2.54
N ALA A 553 19.85 13.06 -3.81
CA ALA A 553 19.32 14.21 -4.55
C ALA A 553 18.07 14.80 -3.86
N LEU A 554 17.15 13.94 -3.41
CA LEU A 554 15.98 14.34 -2.65
C LEU A 554 16.41 15.05 -1.36
N SER A 555 17.17 14.41 -0.48
CA SER A 555 17.52 14.97 0.83
C SER A 555 18.39 16.24 0.75
N LEU A 556 19.29 16.35 -0.23
CA LEU A 556 20.05 17.58 -0.45
C LEU A 556 19.16 18.77 -0.74
N GLY A 557 18.07 18.57 -1.47
CA GLY A 557 17.12 19.63 -1.79
C GLY A 557 16.31 20.14 -0.59
N VAL A 558 16.50 19.60 0.63
CA VAL A 558 16.05 20.23 1.89
C VAL A 558 16.91 21.45 2.24
N PHE A 559 18.15 21.47 1.76
CA PHE A 559 19.12 22.53 2.02
C PHE A 559 19.23 23.50 0.83
N SER A 560 20.08 24.51 0.98
CA SER A 560 20.39 25.49 -0.05
C SER A 560 21.87 25.85 0.02
N GLY A 561 22.40 26.44 -1.05
CA GLY A 561 23.77 26.95 -1.12
C GLY A 561 24.56 26.34 -2.28
N PRO A 562 25.76 26.90 -2.57
CA PRO A 562 26.52 26.55 -3.78
C PRO A 562 26.91 25.07 -3.88
N GLU A 563 27.25 24.45 -2.75
CA GLU A 563 27.61 23.02 -2.70
C GLU A 563 26.40 22.13 -3.06
N VAL A 564 25.20 22.47 -2.56
CA VAL A 564 23.96 21.77 -2.90
C VAL A 564 23.66 21.93 -4.39
N THR A 565 23.71 23.16 -4.92
CA THR A 565 23.48 23.41 -6.35
C THR A 565 24.48 22.68 -7.23
N SER A 566 25.76 22.64 -6.84
CA SER A 566 26.80 21.89 -7.55
C SER A 566 26.51 20.38 -7.55
N ALA A 567 26.12 19.81 -6.41
CA ALA A 567 25.79 18.38 -6.31
C ALA A 567 24.53 18.02 -7.12
N LEU A 568 23.52 18.89 -7.15
CA LEU A 568 22.34 18.70 -8.00
C LEU A 568 22.67 18.84 -9.50
N ALA A 569 23.71 19.61 -9.87
CA ALA A 569 24.22 19.58 -11.24
C ALA A 569 24.91 18.24 -11.56
N ASP A 570 25.67 17.65 -10.61
CA ASP A 570 26.25 16.30 -10.77
C ASP A 570 25.15 15.26 -11.00
N VAL A 571 24.01 15.36 -10.29
CA VAL A 571 22.82 14.51 -10.51
C VAL A 571 22.34 14.60 -11.95
N MET A 572 22.19 15.81 -12.49
CA MET A 572 21.68 15.99 -13.85
C MET A 572 22.65 15.43 -14.90
N GLU A 573 23.96 15.61 -14.72
CA GLU A 573 24.97 15.06 -15.63
C GLU A 573 24.98 13.53 -15.64
N GLN A 574 24.81 12.89 -14.48
CA GLN A 574 24.89 11.44 -14.37
C GLN A 574 23.56 10.72 -14.61
N HIS A 575 22.44 11.34 -14.20
CA HIS A 575 21.13 10.69 -14.13
C HIS A 575 20.01 11.52 -14.79
N GLY A 576 20.33 12.62 -15.47
CA GLY A 576 19.33 13.53 -16.03
C GLY A 576 18.42 12.91 -17.09
N GLU A 577 18.79 11.76 -17.67
CA GLU A 577 17.93 10.99 -18.57
C GLU A 577 16.74 10.33 -17.84
N ASP A 578 16.85 10.03 -16.55
CA ASP A 578 15.79 9.45 -15.74
C ASP A 578 14.85 10.54 -15.18
N PRO A 579 13.52 10.47 -15.46
CA PRO A 579 12.55 11.47 -15.02
C PRO A 579 12.45 11.60 -13.49
N TRP A 580 12.75 10.57 -12.71
CA TRP A 580 12.71 10.63 -11.24
C TRP A 580 13.83 11.50 -10.69
N PHE A 581 15.03 11.43 -11.28
CA PHE A 581 16.13 12.30 -10.89
C PHE A 581 15.88 13.75 -11.29
N ARG A 582 15.36 14.00 -12.51
CA ARG A 582 14.92 15.35 -12.90
C ARG A 582 13.88 15.92 -11.93
N THR A 583 12.89 15.11 -11.58
CA THR A 583 11.84 15.50 -10.62
C THR A 583 12.43 15.77 -9.23
N ALA A 584 13.34 14.92 -8.74
CA ALA A 584 14.01 15.12 -7.46
C ALA A 584 14.79 16.43 -7.41
N VAL A 585 15.54 16.76 -8.46
CA VAL A 585 16.26 18.04 -8.60
C VAL A 585 15.28 19.21 -8.59
N LEU A 586 14.31 19.20 -9.51
CA LEU A 586 13.34 20.29 -9.69
C LEU A 586 12.41 20.49 -8.49
N SER A 587 12.25 19.49 -7.61
CA SER A 587 11.43 19.56 -6.40
C SER A 587 12.02 20.44 -5.29
N SER A 588 13.24 20.94 -5.48
CA SER A 588 13.96 21.77 -4.53
C SER A 588 14.15 23.20 -5.03
N SER A 589 14.24 24.17 -4.12
CA SER A 589 14.53 25.55 -4.49
C SER A 589 15.90 25.69 -5.15
N ALA A 590 16.92 24.97 -4.67
CA ALA A 590 18.25 24.97 -5.26
C ALA A 590 18.27 24.34 -6.66
N GLY A 591 17.55 23.23 -6.86
CA GLY A 591 17.48 22.53 -8.15
C GLY A 591 16.51 23.14 -9.16
N SER A 592 15.69 24.12 -8.75
CA SER A 592 14.84 24.92 -9.64
C SER A 592 15.29 26.39 -9.73
N SER A 593 16.58 26.64 -9.51
CA SER A 593 17.17 27.98 -9.49
C SER A 593 17.85 28.34 -10.82
N PRO A 594 17.91 29.63 -11.19
CA PRO A 594 18.77 30.09 -12.29
C PRO A 594 20.26 29.73 -12.09
N GLU A 595 20.72 29.62 -10.85
CA GLU A 595 22.09 29.20 -10.51
C GLU A 595 22.39 27.76 -10.93
N LEU A 596 21.42 26.83 -10.81
CA LEU A 596 21.59 25.48 -11.33
C LEU A 596 21.76 25.51 -12.84
N LEU A 597 20.90 26.24 -13.55
CA LEU A 597 20.98 26.35 -15.00
C LEU A 597 22.33 26.93 -15.45
N GLU A 598 22.84 27.94 -14.75
CA GLU A 598 24.18 28.49 -14.99
C GLU A 598 25.28 27.44 -14.86
N GLN A 599 25.21 26.60 -13.82
CA GLN A 599 26.15 25.49 -13.62
C GLN A 599 26.07 24.51 -14.79
N LEU A 600 24.88 24.06 -15.18
CA LEU A 600 24.69 23.10 -16.28
C LEU A 600 25.21 23.64 -17.62
N ILE A 601 24.97 24.93 -17.90
CA ILE A 601 25.53 25.60 -19.09
C ILE A 601 27.06 25.62 -19.03
N SER A 602 27.63 26.02 -17.89
CA SER A 602 29.09 26.12 -17.73
C SER A 602 29.80 24.77 -17.87
N ARG A 603 29.10 23.67 -17.56
CA ARG A 603 29.60 22.30 -17.65
C ARG A 603 29.32 21.63 -19.00
N GLN A 604 28.69 22.35 -19.94
CA GLN A 604 28.35 21.83 -21.28
C GLN A 604 27.40 20.62 -21.23
N TYR A 605 26.46 20.63 -20.28
CA TYR A 605 25.47 19.55 -20.13
C TYR A 605 24.56 19.42 -21.35
N PHE A 606 24.14 20.54 -21.95
CA PHE A 606 23.17 20.57 -23.05
C PHE A 606 23.80 20.18 -24.40
N SER A 607 23.15 19.24 -25.10
CA SER A 607 23.57 18.79 -26.43
C SER A 607 23.07 19.72 -27.55
N ASP A 608 23.63 19.56 -28.75
CA ASP A 608 23.16 20.23 -29.97
C ASP A 608 22.91 19.17 -31.07
N PRO A 609 21.65 18.85 -31.40
CA PRO A 609 20.40 19.37 -30.82
C PRO A 609 20.14 18.86 -29.38
N LEU A 610 19.20 19.46 -28.66
CA LEU A 610 18.80 18.99 -27.34
C LEU A 610 18.16 17.60 -27.43
N ASP A 611 18.49 16.73 -26.47
CA ASP A 611 17.75 15.49 -26.30
C ASP A 611 16.36 15.73 -25.63
N ALA A 612 15.56 14.67 -25.57
CA ALA A 612 14.21 14.74 -25.01
C ALA A 612 14.21 15.04 -23.49
N ALA A 613 15.14 14.46 -22.73
CA ALA A 613 15.22 14.65 -21.28
C ALA A 613 15.65 16.07 -20.90
N GLN A 614 16.62 16.63 -21.62
CA GLN A 614 17.06 18.02 -21.50
C GLN A 614 15.94 18.99 -21.88
N THR A 615 15.20 18.68 -22.94
CA THR A 615 14.02 19.44 -23.36
C THR A 615 12.95 19.47 -22.25
N ASP A 616 12.61 18.32 -21.68
CA ASP A 616 11.62 18.21 -20.60
C ASP A 616 12.07 18.99 -19.37
N PHE A 617 13.34 18.86 -18.98
CA PHE A 617 13.92 19.60 -17.87
C PHE A 617 13.77 21.12 -18.05
N LEU A 618 14.15 21.66 -19.20
CA LEU A 618 14.07 23.11 -19.47
C LEU A 618 12.63 23.61 -19.48
N GLN A 619 11.69 22.83 -20.04
CA GLN A 619 10.27 23.17 -20.01
C GLN A 619 9.73 23.24 -18.59
N ASP A 620 10.05 22.25 -17.75
CA ASP A 620 9.53 22.20 -16.39
C ASP A 620 10.19 23.25 -15.50
N LEU A 621 11.49 23.50 -15.67
CA LEU A 621 12.18 24.61 -15.02
C LEU A 621 11.55 25.96 -15.38
N ALA A 622 11.26 26.20 -16.65
CA ALA A 622 10.62 27.44 -17.11
C ALA A 622 9.21 27.61 -16.51
N LYS A 623 8.40 26.53 -16.47
CA LYS A 623 7.09 26.55 -15.81
C LYS A 623 7.22 26.87 -14.31
N ILE A 624 8.20 26.30 -13.62
CA ILE A 624 8.45 26.55 -12.20
C ILE A 624 8.80 28.02 -11.97
N ILE A 625 9.81 28.55 -12.68
CA ILE A 625 10.28 29.93 -12.53
C ILE A 625 9.14 30.93 -12.85
N ARG A 626 8.41 30.70 -13.93
CA ARG A 626 7.27 31.55 -14.32
C ARG A 626 6.16 31.54 -13.26
N LYS A 627 5.83 30.38 -12.69
CA LYS A 627 4.79 30.26 -11.66
C LYS A 627 5.24 30.81 -10.31
N ARG A 628 6.56 30.76 -10.02
CA ARG A 628 7.17 31.32 -8.81
C ARG A 628 7.20 32.86 -8.82
N ASP A 629 7.31 33.46 -10.01
CA ASP A 629 7.21 34.92 -10.23
C ASP A 629 8.11 35.76 -9.31
N HIS A 630 9.35 35.30 -9.11
CA HIS A 630 10.34 36.04 -8.35
C HIS A 630 10.99 37.14 -9.22
N PRO A 631 11.16 38.37 -8.69
CA PRO A 631 11.69 39.48 -9.47
C PRO A 631 13.04 39.20 -10.14
N GLY A 632 13.10 39.36 -11.46
CA GLY A 632 14.32 39.22 -12.26
C GLY A 632 14.76 37.78 -12.58
N GLU A 633 14.13 36.75 -12.01
CA GLU A 633 14.45 35.36 -12.34
C GLU A 633 14.06 35.02 -13.79
N LEU A 634 12.91 35.52 -14.26
CA LEU A 634 12.43 35.26 -15.62
C LEU A 634 13.35 35.89 -16.68
N ASP A 635 13.79 37.14 -16.46
CA ASP A 635 14.75 37.82 -17.33
C ASP A 635 16.09 37.09 -17.37
N ARG A 636 16.56 36.62 -16.21
CA ARG A 636 17.80 35.84 -16.10
C ARG A 636 17.67 34.50 -16.81
N LEU A 637 16.57 33.78 -16.62
CA LEU A 637 16.28 32.52 -17.33
C LEU A 637 16.30 32.75 -18.85
N ALA A 638 15.60 33.78 -19.34
CA ALA A 638 15.57 34.10 -20.76
C ALA A 638 16.97 34.41 -21.32
N ALA A 639 17.80 35.14 -20.57
CA ALA A 639 19.18 35.41 -20.95
C ALA A 639 20.04 34.13 -20.99
N GLN A 640 19.85 33.23 -20.03
CA GLN A 640 20.57 31.95 -19.97
C GLN A 640 20.17 31.02 -21.12
N LEU A 641 18.87 30.88 -21.41
CA LEU A 641 18.37 30.06 -22.52
C LEU A 641 18.95 30.50 -23.88
N GLN A 642 19.24 31.79 -24.06
CA GLN A 642 19.88 32.29 -25.29
C GLN A 642 21.33 31.82 -25.47
N THR A 643 21.98 31.32 -24.42
CA THR A 643 23.37 30.82 -24.45
C THR A 643 23.47 29.32 -24.72
N ILE A 644 22.35 28.61 -24.70
CA ILE A 644 22.26 27.18 -25.05
C ILE A 644 22.20 27.06 -26.58
N PRO A 645 22.84 26.04 -27.20
CA PRO A 645 22.74 25.80 -28.64
C PRO A 645 21.30 25.82 -29.15
N ARG A 646 21.06 26.53 -30.26
CA ARG A 646 19.70 26.76 -30.76
C ARG A 646 19.20 25.62 -31.63
N ASP A 647 18.05 25.09 -31.25
CA ASP A 647 17.18 24.31 -32.12
C ASP A 647 15.74 24.86 -32.08
N SER A 648 14.86 24.31 -32.94
CA SER A 648 13.46 24.75 -33.00
C SER A 648 12.67 24.49 -31.72
N THR A 649 13.10 23.54 -30.89
CA THR A 649 12.48 23.20 -29.61
C THR A 649 12.81 24.24 -28.56
N LEU A 650 14.08 24.64 -28.46
CA LEU A 650 14.53 25.71 -27.57
C LEU A 650 13.89 27.05 -27.94
N ASP A 651 13.77 27.36 -29.23
CA ASP A 651 13.06 28.56 -29.70
C ASP A 651 11.59 28.58 -29.21
N ARG A 652 10.91 27.42 -29.20
CA ARG A 652 9.56 27.30 -28.65
C ARG A 652 9.54 27.53 -27.13
N ILE A 653 10.47 26.92 -26.39
CA ILE A 653 10.57 27.13 -24.93
C ILE A 653 10.79 28.61 -24.62
N ILE A 654 11.69 29.28 -25.34
CA ILE A 654 11.95 30.72 -25.18
C ILE A 654 10.68 31.53 -25.47
N GLN A 655 9.94 31.21 -26.53
CA GLN A 655 8.67 31.87 -26.84
C GLN A 655 7.62 31.66 -25.75
N GLU A 656 7.45 30.44 -25.25
CA GLU A 656 6.51 30.10 -24.18
C GLU A 656 6.91 30.68 -22.81
N THR A 657 8.20 30.93 -22.59
CA THR A 657 8.73 31.51 -21.36
C THR A 657 8.57 33.03 -21.33
N LEU A 658 8.70 33.69 -22.50
CA LEU A 658 8.62 35.14 -22.65
C LEU A 658 7.20 35.68 -22.91
N GLN A 659 6.24 34.79 -23.22
CA GLN A 659 4.81 35.10 -23.36
C GLN A 659 4.04 34.67 -22.11
#